data_AF-A0A3D3W322-F1
#
_entry.id   AF-A0A3D3W322-F1
#
_cell.length_a   1.000
_cell.length_b   1.000
_cell.length_c   1.000
_cell.angle_alpha   90.00
_cell.angle_beta   90.00
_cell.angle_gamma   90.00
#
_symmetry.space_group_name_H-M   'P 1'
#
loop_
_entity.id
_entity.type
_entity.pdbx_description
1 polymer ?
#
loop_
_entity_poly.entity_id
_entity_poly.type
_entity_poly.pdbx_seq_one_letter_code
_entity_poly.pdbx_strand_id
1 'polypeptide(L)'
;VGASIRTTAAGSSVTVAAVGSVIHAATAAALGDSSQLAIQSERSFQLLQGGILQVSGDDSRMTIDGGRYLSIAAGSAILAGVVFEQQSGSPVPVAVGADSQITLTAPGELWLAGSVSSTGSMTFNAGKKEFDHAEYFDTIPGRVLGTAAIDQDQVNALRSEIVPSEIRTAMNAVGLSLGETVTFTELENNLRWLITDDQQHRYVLYLADPDADGAIDAVQFMEPHALIGQRGFGFLVSGTITLMEADRELRLQSADDVLIRGNLNLLGANSNLVLQSDQWVYVEGELQVNGDLTVYGGVELDATPSTGNSRTTSVLVPATSRLVTTGADTRIDIRGAQDIDLLGTVVAGGVITESGVSWTGPDSSVEVHAGQQLFVDTGVLAAGHVFLQGGSAGPDDEGLALLVTTAGGVTAAGLTSTTIGSTAELRSFGNMQIMGNIVAGGTMIQQVNAAGDRIGESFIWQDKPASIVMAAEDGQAWLGGLALSRTGQLAETGGYLWTNSHIEIHGGINESGLGARISAASQIVAVSPDATILIDSTGDAEVLGSIIAGGTAQRSYDSEGQYLGRTITTFNGESEIRIEADSQIRLGRDLRAGRRIDLVGGLDPIESSIPYSGNGILVLGSVQMNTWRPNSEINLNAPGPISILAPAHTQELRADDFINLASGRLAEDVSLTLWLSKVDFDLRTQITVPATDTLTNDGIEDLLQDLQNALNAAVWTVIRSDNALHPVDSHYSFMRSNPDLVVAVLDSKLAFTGPWKHRLEVNGTANADLLGWTDLSTNLNSSLPYALLAAEAGSVIRIGTPAGPNGKLYIGGKVLAAQEIELHSGAPDASASPDTVYVDLDSTGLLETVDGSITLSPGANTVLRGSVIAGGPQSDVILTASESIHLRGNLTAGRDILVSAGSTIRPSTESIHTWGTSRLSTTHGGRILVTGVNDVIIDSTIGTGSGDLQLIELRSTQGNLLVAKESGRIETGTQLNFFGHSVEIAGVVTSTRATDDPTDYEVTIDIAGIAALHGDMRLSGSLLVRAAEINIYDQSIVVRGPAQQLRFEATEDLTFGRIAPDSDGQRRQLGAVVSAPELHLHAGRLLTLNSGSILYSPEAGESMHISAGSAVIAGSILAGADLDENRLPVWTAPGAAILDVT
;
A
#
# COMPACT_ATOMS: atom_id res chain seq x y z
N VAL A 1 17.95 70.43 -1.14
CA VAL A 1 19.12 70.69 -2.02
C VAL A 1 20.31 70.02 -1.35
N GLY A 2 20.73 68.86 -1.84
CA GLY A 2 21.90 68.14 -1.30
C GLY A 2 23.21 68.70 -1.85
N ALA A 3 24.31 68.44 -1.15
CA ALA A 3 25.65 68.67 -1.71
C ALA A 3 25.92 67.64 -2.82
N SER A 4 26.70 68.02 -3.84
CA SER A 4 27.10 67.09 -4.90
C SER A 4 28.55 67.29 -5.34
N ILE A 5 29.30 66.21 -5.52
CA ILE A 5 30.60 66.17 -6.21
C ILE A 5 30.34 65.53 -7.57
N ARG A 6 30.60 66.21 -8.69
CA ARG A 6 30.32 65.64 -10.01
C ARG A 6 31.31 66.01 -11.10
N THR A 7 31.55 65.08 -12.00
CA THR A 7 32.23 65.26 -13.28
C THR A 7 31.42 64.62 -14.40
N THR A 8 31.52 65.17 -15.62
CA THR A 8 30.67 64.78 -16.76
C THR A 8 31.44 64.48 -18.04
N ALA A 9 32.76 64.66 -18.06
CA ALA A 9 33.57 64.37 -19.25
C ALA A 9 33.89 62.87 -19.34
N ALA A 10 34.07 62.35 -20.56
CA ALA A 10 34.60 61.00 -20.76
C ALA A 10 36.01 60.87 -20.16
N GLY A 11 36.33 59.69 -19.62
CA GLY A 11 37.60 59.38 -18.95
C GLY A 11 37.83 60.17 -17.66
N SER A 12 36.79 60.79 -17.10
CA SER A 12 36.94 61.63 -15.91
C SER A 12 36.92 60.81 -14.63
N SER A 13 37.56 61.32 -13.57
CA SER A 13 37.68 60.60 -12.31
C SER A 13 37.30 61.44 -11.09
N VAL A 14 36.66 60.79 -10.12
CA VAL A 14 36.47 61.30 -8.76
C VAL A 14 37.19 60.35 -7.82
N THR A 15 38.13 60.87 -7.04
CA THR A 15 38.86 60.07 -6.04
C THR A 15 38.76 60.72 -4.67
N VAL A 16 38.32 59.96 -3.67
CA VAL A 16 38.25 60.37 -2.26
C VAL A 16 39.10 59.39 -1.46
N ALA A 17 40.18 59.86 -0.84
CA ALA A 17 41.06 59.03 -0.01
C ALA A 17 41.13 59.60 1.42
N ALA A 18 40.95 58.75 2.42
CA ALA A 18 41.00 59.12 3.83
C ALA A 18 41.76 58.07 4.67
N VAL A 19 42.63 58.55 5.55
CA VAL A 19 43.33 57.74 6.57
C VAL A 19 42.38 57.30 7.70
N GLY A 20 41.25 57.99 7.86
CA GLY A 20 40.20 57.65 8.82
C GLY A 20 38.98 57.04 8.15
N SER A 21 37.81 57.31 8.72
CA SER A 21 36.52 56.91 8.16
C SER A 21 36.00 57.91 7.13
N VAL A 22 35.22 57.44 6.16
CA VAL A 22 34.44 58.26 5.23
C VAL A 22 32.96 58.05 5.50
N ILE A 23 32.26 59.13 5.83
CA ILE A 23 30.80 59.15 6.01
C ILE A 23 30.21 60.04 4.92
N HIS A 24 29.38 59.48 4.04
CA HIS A 24 28.86 60.16 2.86
C HIS A 24 27.33 60.21 2.88
N ALA A 25 26.73 61.40 2.73
CA ALA A 25 25.28 61.60 2.68
C ALA A 25 24.85 62.45 1.46
N ALA A 26 25.76 62.63 0.51
CA ALA A 26 25.63 63.52 -0.64
C ALA A 26 25.59 62.70 -1.95
N THR A 27 25.52 63.39 -3.09
CA THR A 27 25.72 62.74 -4.40
C THR A 27 27.19 62.85 -4.83
N ALA A 28 27.86 61.74 -5.15
CA ALA A 28 29.14 61.73 -5.84
C ALA A 28 28.98 61.02 -7.20
N ALA A 29 29.28 61.71 -8.30
CA ALA A 29 28.97 61.23 -9.64
C ALA A 29 30.10 61.43 -10.66
N ALA A 30 30.43 60.40 -11.45
CA ALA A 30 31.30 60.51 -12.61
C ALA A 30 30.56 59.98 -13.86
N LEU A 31 30.03 60.90 -14.68
CA LEU A 31 28.92 60.59 -15.60
C LEU A 31 29.32 60.29 -17.06
N GLY A 32 30.57 60.58 -17.48
CA GLY A 32 31.00 60.33 -18.87
C GLY A 32 31.46 58.89 -19.09
N ASP A 33 31.63 58.46 -20.34
CA ASP A 33 32.14 57.13 -20.67
C ASP A 33 33.56 56.91 -20.12
N SER A 34 33.89 55.66 -19.78
CA SER A 34 35.14 55.24 -19.15
C SER A 34 35.49 56.03 -17.89
N SER A 35 34.49 56.57 -17.17
CA SER A 35 34.72 57.37 -15.97
C SER A 35 34.95 56.49 -14.74
N GLN A 36 35.60 57.06 -13.74
CA GLN A 36 35.97 56.34 -12.52
C GLN A 36 35.51 57.07 -11.27
N LEU A 37 34.93 56.34 -10.32
CA LEU A 37 34.68 56.83 -8.97
C LEU A 37 35.37 55.89 -7.98
N ALA A 38 36.39 56.40 -7.28
CA ALA A 38 37.17 55.66 -6.31
C ALA A 38 37.06 56.28 -4.92
N ILE A 39 36.71 55.48 -3.91
CA ILE A 39 36.71 55.87 -2.51
C ILE A 39 37.59 54.91 -1.73
N GLN A 40 38.51 55.43 -0.93
CA GLN A 40 39.40 54.64 -0.08
C GLN A 40 39.36 55.17 1.36
N SER A 41 39.08 54.29 2.31
CA SER A 41 39.12 54.53 3.75
C SER A 41 39.94 53.45 4.43
N GLU A 42 40.85 53.82 5.34
CA GLU A 42 41.60 52.81 6.11
C GLU A 42 40.78 52.23 7.29
N ARG A 43 39.72 52.92 7.74
CA ARG A 43 38.93 52.52 8.92
C ARG A 43 37.52 52.03 8.60
N SER A 44 36.68 52.88 8.00
CA SER A 44 35.30 52.52 7.68
C SER A 44 34.68 53.44 6.62
N PHE A 45 33.90 52.88 5.71
CA PHE A 45 33.04 53.64 4.80
C PHE A 45 31.56 53.46 5.17
N GLN A 46 30.82 54.58 5.24
CA GLN A 46 29.38 54.59 5.50
C GLN A 46 28.68 55.50 4.49
N LEU A 47 27.80 54.93 3.67
CA LEU A 47 26.87 55.70 2.84
C LEU A 47 25.55 55.84 3.59
N LEU A 48 25.23 57.04 4.04
CA LEU A 48 24.02 57.34 4.80
C LEU A 48 22.80 57.48 3.89
N GLN A 49 21.60 57.40 4.49
CA GLN A 49 20.32 57.62 3.81
C GLN A 49 20.34 58.90 2.95
N GLY A 50 19.85 58.79 1.71
CA GLY A 50 19.86 59.88 0.72
C GLY A 50 21.19 60.09 -0.01
N GLY A 51 22.27 59.42 0.41
CA GLY A 51 23.55 59.40 -0.30
C GLY A 51 23.46 58.60 -1.61
N ILE A 52 24.07 59.11 -2.68
CA ILE A 52 24.11 58.46 -3.99
C ILE A 52 25.53 58.49 -4.54
N LEU A 53 26.10 57.32 -4.81
CA LEU A 53 27.32 57.19 -5.60
C LEU A 53 26.95 56.71 -6.99
N GLN A 54 27.46 57.38 -8.04
CA GLN A 54 27.04 57.09 -9.41
C GLN A 54 28.19 57.16 -10.41
N VAL A 55 28.28 56.16 -11.29
CA VAL A 55 28.96 56.26 -12.58
C VAL A 55 27.97 55.82 -13.66
N SER A 56 27.83 56.54 -14.77
CA SER A 56 26.70 56.29 -15.71
C SER A 56 27.07 56.08 -17.17
N GLY A 57 28.29 56.42 -17.61
CA GLY A 57 28.73 56.21 -18.98
C GLY A 57 29.23 54.79 -19.22
N ASP A 58 29.41 54.41 -20.48
CA ASP A 58 29.90 53.08 -20.87
C ASP A 58 31.28 52.77 -20.25
N ASP A 59 31.61 51.51 -19.99
CA ASP A 59 32.91 51.05 -19.46
C ASP A 59 33.36 51.77 -18.17
N SER A 60 32.43 52.31 -17.40
CA SER A 60 32.75 53.08 -16.19
C SER A 60 33.01 52.16 -15.00
N ARG A 61 33.85 52.59 -14.06
CA ARG A 61 34.22 51.78 -12.89
C ARG A 61 34.00 52.52 -11.58
N MET A 62 33.33 51.85 -10.65
CA MET A 62 33.25 52.27 -9.27
C MET A 62 34.06 51.34 -8.37
N THR A 63 34.89 51.89 -7.50
CA THR A 63 35.70 51.12 -6.55
C THR A 63 35.63 51.75 -5.17
N ILE A 64 35.18 50.99 -4.18
CA ILE A 64 35.10 51.44 -2.78
C ILE A 64 35.88 50.45 -1.92
N ASP A 65 36.96 50.93 -1.34
CA ASP A 65 37.70 50.26 -0.26
C ASP A 65 37.26 50.90 1.06
N GLY A 66 36.43 50.19 1.81
CA GLY A 66 35.87 50.66 3.07
C GLY A 66 36.77 50.42 4.28
N GLY A 67 37.93 49.79 4.12
CA GLY A 67 38.72 49.34 5.26
C GLY A 67 37.95 48.30 6.08
N ARG A 68 38.02 48.38 7.41
CA ARG A 68 37.48 47.33 8.30
C ARG A 68 35.96 47.15 8.24
N TYR A 69 35.22 48.16 7.79
CA TYR A 69 33.76 48.13 7.75
C TYR A 69 33.20 48.96 6.60
N LEU A 70 32.36 48.36 5.77
CA LEU A 70 31.65 49.06 4.70
C LEU A 70 30.15 48.90 4.91
N SER A 71 29.43 50.01 5.10
CA SER A 71 27.96 49.99 5.18
C SER A 71 27.30 50.94 4.19
N ILE A 72 26.22 50.46 3.60
CA ILE A 72 25.34 51.21 2.71
C ILE A 72 23.97 51.22 3.36
N ALA A 73 23.56 52.37 3.92
CA ALA A 73 22.32 52.48 4.68
C ALA A 73 21.07 52.37 3.78
N ALA A 74 19.96 51.95 4.37
CA ALA A 74 18.66 51.95 3.70
C ALA A 74 18.32 53.36 3.17
N GLY A 75 17.75 53.42 1.96
CA GLY A 75 17.45 54.68 1.27
C GLY A 75 18.67 55.41 0.68
N SER A 76 19.83 54.75 0.59
CA SER A 76 20.99 55.20 -0.19
C SER A 76 21.20 54.33 -1.44
N ALA A 77 22.04 54.78 -2.38
CA ALA A 77 22.26 54.06 -3.63
C ALA A 77 23.71 54.10 -4.16
N ILE A 78 24.14 52.99 -4.74
CA ILE A 78 25.33 52.84 -5.55
C ILE A 78 24.91 52.40 -6.96
N LEU A 79 25.26 53.18 -7.98
CA LEU A 79 24.81 52.98 -9.36
C LEU A 79 26.00 52.99 -10.33
N ALA A 80 26.14 51.96 -11.16
CA ALA A 80 27.15 51.88 -12.22
C ALA A 80 26.49 51.53 -13.57
N GLY A 81 26.55 52.46 -14.53
CA GLY A 81 25.81 52.33 -15.81
C GLY A 81 24.30 52.40 -15.65
N VAL A 82 23.81 52.77 -14.45
CA VAL A 82 22.39 52.74 -14.07
C VAL A 82 21.95 54.12 -13.56
N VAL A 83 20.68 54.46 -13.84
CA VAL A 83 19.95 55.59 -13.24
C VAL A 83 18.63 55.08 -12.68
N PHE A 84 18.06 55.79 -11.70
CA PHE A 84 16.68 55.53 -11.30
C PHE A 84 15.72 56.38 -12.12
N GLU A 85 14.74 55.73 -12.74
CA GLU A 85 13.57 56.38 -13.33
C GLU A 85 12.34 56.16 -12.46
N GLN A 86 11.48 57.17 -12.37
CA GLN A 86 10.23 57.04 -11.62
C GLN A 86 9.17 56.35 -12.48
N GLN A 87 8.80 55.12 -12.10
CA GLN A 87 7.71 54.38 -12.72
C GLN A 87 6.64 54.12 -11.67
N SER A 88 5.42 54.62 -11.93
CA SER A 88 4.29 54.52 -10.99
C SER A 88 4.60 55.02 -9.56
N GLY A 89 5.46 56.05 -9.45
CA GLY A 89 5.85 56.64 -8.16
C GLY A 89 6.95 55.89 -7.40
N SER A 90 7.51 54.82 -7.99
CA SER A 90 8.65 54.08 -7.42
C SER A 90 9.90 54.24 -8.30
N PRO A 91 11.09 54.41 -7.70
CA PRO A 91 12.34 54.45 -8.44
C PRO A 91 12.70 53.05 -8.96
N VAL A 92 12.78 52.89 -10.27
CA VAL A 92 13.16 51.65 -10.96
C VAL A 92 14.54 51.83 -11.60
N PRO A 93 15.49 50.90 -11.39
CA PRO A 93 16.81 51.00 -12.02
C PRO A 93 16.68 50.76 -13.54
N VAL A 94 17.26 51.66 -14.32
CA VAL A 94 17.30 51.62 -15.80
C VAL A 94 18.75 51.72 -16.26
N ALA A 95 19.15 50.82 -17.15
CA ALA A 95 20.48 50.83 -17.77
C ALA A 95 20.62 52.02 -18.73
N VAL A 96 21.70 52.80 -18.56
CA VAL A 96 22.06 53.96 -19.41
C VAL A 96 23.49 53.93 -19.93
N GLY A 97 24.36 53.08 -19.37
CA GLY A 97 25.73 52.86 -19.85
C GLY A 97 26.12 51.39 -19.76
N ALA A 98 26.79 50.87 -20.79
CA ALA A 98 27.16 49.47 -20.90
C ALA A 98 28.42 49.11 -20.07
N ASP A 99 28.57 47.84 -19.72
CA ASP A 99 29.73 47.22 -19.02
C ASP A 99 30.30 48.05 -17.85
N SER A 100 29.46 48.75 -17.11
CA SER A 100 29.90 49.53 -15.97
C SER A 100 30.01 48.64 -14.73
N GLN A 101 31.10 48.73 -13.99
CA GLN A 101 31.47 47.75 -12.96
C GLN A 101 31.50 48.36 -11.55
N ILE A 102 31.18 47.54 -10.55
CA ILE A 102 31.31 47.90 -9.13
C ILE A 102 32.29 46.96 -8.45
N THR A 103 33.20 47.51 -7.65
CA THR A 103 34.03 46.74 -6.72
C THR A 103 33.89 47.31 -5.31
N LEU A 104 33.42 46.49 -4.37
CA LEU A 104 33.32 46.86 -2.95
C LEU A 104 34.22 45.93 -2.15
N THR A 105 35.10 46.50 -1.33
CA THR A 105 36.04 45.73 -0.53
C THR A 105 36.01 46.22 0.91
N ALA A 106 35.85 45.29 1.85
CA ALA A 106 35.99 45.51 3.28
C ALA A 106 36.71 44.31 3.91
N PRO A 107 37.99 44.41 4.30
CA PRO A 107 38.68 43.32 4.99
C PRO A 107 38.05 42.81 6.30
N GLY A 108 37.06 43.52 6.85
CA GLY A 108 36.20 43.04 7.94
C GLY A 108 34.79 42.73 7.43
N GLU A 109 33.81 43.61 7.68
CA GLU A 109 32.40 43.31 7.40
C GLU A 109 31.81 44.23 6.32
N LEU A 110 30.85 43.69 5.57
CA LEU A 110 30.17 44.40 4.49
C LEU A 110 28.63 44.32 4.65
N TRP A 111 28.00 45.46 4.94
CA TRP A 111 26.54 45.58 5.09
C TRP A 111 25.92 46.43 3.98
N LEU A 112 25.08 45.80 3.14
CA LEU A 112 24.36 46.43 2.04
C LEU A 112 22.85 46.52 2.34
N ALA A 113 22.41 47.61 2.97
CA ALA A 113 20.99 47.90 3.22
C ALA A 113 20.35 48.82 2.16
N GLY A 114 21.15 49.55 1.38
CA GLY A 114 20.69 50.38 0.27
C GLY A 114 20.60 49.62 -1.06
N SER A 115 20.38 50.36 -2.16
CA SER A 115 20.35 49.78 -3.50
C SER A 115 21.73 49.77 -4.14
N VAL A 116 22.16 48.64 -4.71
CA VAL A 116 23.40 48.53 -5.48
C VAL A 116 23.07 47.99 -6.87
N SER A 117 23.28 48.79 -7.91
CA SER A 117 22.87 48.41 -9.27
C SER A 117 23.97 48.66 -10.29
N SER A 118 24.20 47.68 -11.16
CA SER A 118 25.28 47.67 -12.14
C SER A 118 24.80 47.10 -13.48
N THR A 119 25.28 47.64 -14.59
CA THR A 119 25.13 46.99 -15.90
C THR A 119 26.15 45.87 -16.09
N GLY A 120 27.43 46.12 -15.80
CA GLY A 120 28.50 45.12 -15.83
C GLY A 120 28.77 44.46 -14.46
N SER A 121 29.86 43.70 -14.36
CA SER A 121 30.18 42.84 -13.21
C SER A 121 30.30 43.56 -11.86
N MET A 122 29.94 42.84 -10.79
CA MET A 122 30.12 43.26 -9.40
C MET A 122 31.10 42.34 -8.68
N THR A 123 32.11 42.91 -8.03
CA THR A 123 33.05 42.16 -7.17
C THR A 123 32.94 42.66 -5.74
N PHE A 124 32.47 41.82 -4.82
CA PHE A 124 32.37 42.15 -3.40
C PHE A 124 33.31 41.27 -2.57
N ASN A 125 34.12 41.90 -1.73
CA ASN A 125 35.06 41.21 -0.85
C ASN A 125 34.77 41.61 0.59
N ALA A 126 34.46 40.63 1.43
CA ALA A 126 34.36 40.79 2.88
C ALA A 126 35.35 39.85 3.57
N GLY A 127 35.77 40.19 4.79
CA GLY A 127 36.54 39.32 5.67
C GLY A 127 35.69 38.72 6.78
N LYS A 128 36.28 38.61 7.99
CA LYS A 128 35.63 38.03 9.18
C LYS A 128 34.93 39.12 10.00
N LYS A 129 33.96 38.70 10.82
CA LYS A 129 33.30 39.61 11.76
C LYS A 129 34.28 40.25 12.73
N GLU A 130 34.06 41.53 13.00
CA GLU A 130 34.85 42.36 13.90
C GLU A 130 34.00 43.17 14.88
N PHE A 131 32.72 43.38 14.56
CA PHE A 131 31.80 44.22 15.34
C PHE A 131 30.64 43.37 15.88
N ASP A 132 30.08 43.82 17.01
CA ASP A 132 28.87 43.25 17.59
C ASP A 132 27.66 44.02 17.09
N HIS A 133 26.72 43.33 16.47
CA HIS A 133 25.48 43.86 15.89
C HIS A 133 24.23 43.38 16.63
N ALA A 134 24.34 43.07 17.93
CA ALA A 134 23.20 42.71 18.78
C ALA A 134 22.03 43.71 18.64
N GLU A 135 22.31 45.01 18.59
CA GLU A 135 21.27 46.06 18.42
C GLU A 135 20.41 45.88 17.15
N TYR A 136 20.98 45.28 16.10
CA TYR A 136 20.24 44.97 14.87
C TYR A 136 19.55 43.62 14.96
N PHE A 137 20.25 42.57 15.39
CA PHE A 137 19.75 41.19 15.31
C PHE A 137 18.73 40.85 16.41
N ASP A 138 18.94 41.36 17.62
CA ASP A 138 18.06 41.06 18.77
C ASP A 138 16.74 41.83 18.70
N THR A 139 16.69 42.90 17.89
CA THR A 139 15.50 43.73 17.64
C THR A 139 14.69 43.31 16.41
N ILE A 140 15.14 42.30 15.65
CA ILE A 140 14.36 41.78 14.51
C ILE A 140 13.03 41.21 15.02
N PRO A 141 11.88 41.70 14.53
CA PRO A 141 10.59 41.20 14.94
C PRO A 141 10.40 39.76 14.44
N GLY A 142 9.88 38.91 15.31
CA GLY A 142 9.39 37.59 14.93
C GLY A 142 7.90 37.62 14.60
N ARG A 143 7.32 36.46 14.29
CA ARG A 143 5.86 36.35 14.07
C ARG A 143 5.13 36.53 15.40
N VAL A 144 4.16 37.44 15.45
CA VAL A 144 3.28 37.59 16.61
C VAL A 144 2.35 36.39 16.70
N LEU A 145 2.45 35.64 17.79
CA LEU A 145 1.61 34.48 18.11
C LEU A 145 0.39 34.88 18.95
N GLY A 146 0.52 35.95 19.75
CA GLY A 146 -0.56 36.48 20.55
C GLY A 146 -0.25 37.86 21.12
N THR A 147 -1.26 38.51 21.67
CA THR A 147 -1.14 39.81 22.32
C THR A 147 -2.07 39.85 23.52
N ALA A 148 -1.60 40.44 24.62
CA ALA A 148 -2.38 40.61 25.84
C ALA A 148 -2.24 42.04 26.37
N ALA A 149 -3.32 42.59 26.90
CA ALA A 149 -3.26 43.85 27.65
C ALA A 149 -2.43 43.63 28.93
N ILE A 150 -1.69 44.66 29.34
CA ILE A 150 -0.80 44.60 30.50
C ILE A 150 -0.97 45.85 31.38
N ASP A 151 -0.85 45.68 32.71
CA ASP A 151 -0.82 46.80 33.66
C ASP A 151 0.60 47.16 34.13
N GLN A 152 0.72 48.25 34.89
CA GLN A 152 2.02 48.75 35.34
C GLN A 152 2.76 47.78 36.28
N ASP A 153 2.05 46.97 37.08
CA ASP A 153 2.66 46.02 38.00
C ASP A 153 3.24 44.82 37.23
N GLN A 154 2.51 44.35 36.21
CA GLN A 154 2.96 43.30 35.29
C GLN A 154 4.15 43.76 34.45
N VAL A 155 4.15 45.00 33.96
CA VAL A 155 5.32 45.60 33.28
C VAL A 155 6.54 45.62 34.21
N ASN A 156 6.37 46.04 35.47
CA ASN A 156 7.47 46.06 36.44
C ASN A 156 8.00 44.66 36.78
N ALA A 157 7.11 43.66 36.82
CA ALA A 157 7.47 42.26 37.04
C ALA A 157 8.30 41.71 35.87
N LEU A 158 7.88 41.94 34.62
CA LEU A 158 8.65 41.53 33.44
C LEU A 158 10.02 42.22 33.36
N ARG A 159 10.09 43.50 33.70
CA ARG A 159 11.36 44.25 33.85
C ARG A 159 12.26 43.74 34.97
N SER A 160 11.68 43.01 35.93
CA SER A 160 12.42 42.31 36.99
C SER A 160 12.66 40.83 36.63
N GLU A 161 12.44 40.44 35.37
CA GLU A 161 12.62 39.08 34.84
C GLU A 161 11.75 38.03 35.54
N ILE A 162 10.51 38.41 35.87
CA ILE A 162 9.51 37.53 36.46
C ILE A 162 8.31 37.47 35.52
N VAL A 163 7.91 36.27 35.07
CA VAL A 163 6.66 36.06 34.31
C VAL A 163 5.47 36.07 35.27
N PRO A 164 4.54 37.05 35.19
CA PRO A 164 3.33 37.06 36.01
C PRO A 164 2.39 35.91 35.67
N SER A 165 1.59 35.46 36.64
CA SER A 165 0.62 34.36 36.45
C SER A 165 -0.45 34.66 35.40
N GLU A 166 -0.80 35.93 35.26
CA GLU A 166 -1.75 36.49 34.31
C GLU A 166 -1.20 36.42 32.88
N ILE A 167 0.10 36.70 32.70
CA ILE A 167 0.77 36.58 31.41
C ILE A 167 0.85 35.11 30.98
N ARG A 168 1.17 34.21 31.92
CA ARG A 168 1.14 32.76 31.66
C ARG A 168 -0.27 32.28 31.27
N THR A 169 -1.30 32.83 31.92
CA THR A 169 -2.70 32.54 31.57
C THR A 169 -3.05 33.03 30.18
N ALA A 170 -2.58 34.23 29.80
CA ALA A 170 -2.79 34.80 28.47
C ALA A 170 -2.08 33.99 27.38
N MET A 171 -0.83 33.54 27.63
CA MET A 171 -0.10 32.63 26.73
C MET A 171 -0.87 31.31 26.52
N ASN A 172 -1.33 30.68 27.60
CA ASN A 172 -2.12 29.45 27.51
C ASN A 172 -3.44 29.65 26.72
N ALA A 173 -4.08 30.82 26.85
CA ALA A 173 -5.31 31.14 26.13
C ALA A 173 -5.12 31.25 24.61
N VAL A 174 -3.91 31.57 24.16
CA VAL A 174 -3.51 31.54 22.73
C VAL A 174 -2.77 30.24 22.35
N GLY A 175 -2.84 29.21 23.20
CA GLY A 175 -2.27 27.89 22.92
C GLY A 175 -0.76 27.78 23.12
N LEU A 176 -0.11 28.75 23.78
CA LEU A 176 1.32 28.74 24.05
C LEU A 176 1.58 28.21 25.48
N SER A 177 2.22 27.05 25.58
CA SER A 177 2.65 26.46 26.85
C SER A 177 4.01 27.01 27.28
N LEU A 178 4.16 27.29 28.57
CA LEU A 178 5.43 27.70 29.17
C LEU A 178 5.65 26.92 30.47
N GLY A 179 6.83 26.34 30.66
CA GLY A 179 7.21 25.59 31.86
C GLY A 179 7.29 26.45 33.13
N GLU A 180 7.34 25.80 34.29
CA GLU A 180 7.30 26.51 35.58
C GLU A 180 8.53 27.40 35.78
N THR A 181 9.70 26.90 35.38
CA THR A 181 10.96 27.64 35.45
C THR A 181 11.25 28.28 34.11
N VAL A 182 11.48 29.59 34.10
CA VAL A 182 11.75 30.36 32.90
C VAL A 182 13.02 31.16 33.09
N THR A 183 13.89 31.11 32.10
CA THR A 183 15.10 31.93 32.01
C THR A 183 14.85 33.10 31.08
N PHE A 184 15.23 34.29 31.51
CA PHE A 184 15.17 35.50 30.68
C PHE A 184 16.55 35.77 30.06
N THR A 185 16.54 36.10 28.78
CA THR A 185 17.67 36.71 28.08
C THR A 185 17.18 38.05 27.55
N GLU A 186 17.67 39.14 28.16
CA GLU A 186 17.34 40.50 27.72
C GLU A 186 17.89 40.75 26.30
N LEU A 187 16.98 41.08 25.38
CA LEU A 187 17.27 41.39 23.98
C LEU A 187 17.28 42.90 23.73
N GLU A 188 16.33 43.61 24.36
CA GLU A 188 16.25 45.06 24.35
C GLU A 188 15.94 45.52 25.77
N ASN A 189 16.76 46.44 26.27
CA ASN A 189 16.74 46.88 27.65
C ASN A 189 15.34 47.28 28.12
N ASN A 190 14.81 46.58 29.12
CA ASN A 190 13.49 46.83 29.73
C ASN A 190 12.27 46.76 28.77
N LEU A 191 12.43 46.19 27.57
CA LEU A 191 11.40 46.17 26.52
C LEU A 191 11.20 44.79 25.87
N ARG A 192 12.27 44.01 25.66
CA ARG A 192 12.22 42.77 24.89
C ARG A 192 13.08 41.70 25.53
N TRP A 193 12.52 40.51 25.70
CA TRP A 193 13.24 39.37 26.26
C TRP A 193 12.96 38.10 25.47
N LEU A 194 14.00 37.31 25.24
CA LEU A 194 13.85 35.89 24.90
C LEU A 194 13.66 35.13 26.20
N ILE A 195 12.54 34.45 26.33
CA ILE A 195 12.26 33.54 27.43
C ILE A 195 12.45 32.10 26.98
N THR A 196 13.14 31.31 27.79
CA THR A 196 13.34 29.87 27.57
C THR A 196 12.94 29.11 28.82
N ASP A 197 12.09 28.10 28.69
CA ASP A 197 11.69 27.25 29.82
C ASP A 197 12.59 26.01 29.99
N ASP A 198 12.28 25.20 31.01
CA ASP A 198 12.96 23.94 31.33
C ASP A 198 12.74 22.82 30.28
N GLN A 199 11.73 22.96 29.43
CA GLN A 199 11.45 22.09 28.29
C GLN A 199 12.02 22.63 26.97
N GLN A 200 12.85 23.69 27.02
CA GLN A 200 13.45 24.37 25.88
C GLN A 200 12.44 25.08 24.94
N HIS A 201 11.20 25.33 25.37
CA HIS A 201 10.31 26.23 24.63
C HIS A 201 10.84 27.64 24.69
N ARG A 202 10.88 28.30 23.53
CA ARG A 202 11.45 29.65 23.36
C ARG A 202 10.40 30.60 22.80
N TYR A 203 10.20 31.72 23.48
CA TYR A 203 9.33 32.80 23.02
C TYR A 203 9.99 34.16 23.22
N VAL A 204 9.61 35.14 22.40
CA VAL A 204 9.96 36.53 22.66
C VAL A 204 8.78 37.24 23.31
N LEU A 205 9.04 37.84 24.46
CA LEU A 205 8.13 38.79 25.09
C LEU A 205 8.55 40.19 24.67
N TYR A 206 7.61 40.96 24.12
CA TYR A 206 7.83 42.35 23.74
C TYR A 206 6.76 43.25 24.37
N LEU A 207 7.20 44.26 25.12
CA LEU A 207 6.33 45.31 25.64
C LEU A 207 6.05 46.31 24.53
N ALA A 208 4.83 46.25 23.98
CA ALA A 208 4.41 47.08 22.88
C ALA A 208 3.78 48.39 23.37
N ASP A 209 4.25 49.50 22.78
CA ASP A 209 3.68 50.85 22.83
C ASP A 209 3.30 51.21 21.37
N PRO A 210 2.15 50.73 20.87
CA PRO A 210 1.77 50.89 19.47
C PRO A 210 1.50 52.36 19.08
N ASP A 211 1.09 53.20 20.03
CA ASP A 211 0.77 54.62 19.80
C ASP A 211 1.99 55.54 19.99
N ALA A 212 3.13 54.99 20.43
CA ALA A 212 4.39 55.66 20.70
C ALA A 212 4.24 56.85 21.67
N ASP A 213 3.38 56.72 22.67
CA ASP A 213 3.09 57.77 23.65
C ASP A 213 3.94 57.67 24.92
N GLY A 214 4.75 56.60 25.03
CA GLY A 214 5.65 56.30 26.12
C GLY A 214 5.03 55.42 27.22
N ALA A 215 3.74 55.05 27.10
CA ALA A 215 3.09 54.06 27.96
C ALA A 215 3.11 52.67 27.29
N ILE A 216 3.29 51.63 28.09
CA ILE A 216 3.18 50.25 27.60
C ILE A 216 1.72 49.84 27.69
N ASP A 217 1.10 49.52 26.55
CA ASP A 217 -0.31 49.13 26.47
C ASP A 217 -0.52 47.61 26.44
N ALA A 218 0.46 46.89 25.89
CA ALA A 218 0.34 45.46 25.66
C ALA A 218 1.67 44.72 25.78
N VAL A 219 1.57 43.41 25.99
CA VAL A 219 2.67 42.47 25.75
C VAL A 219 2.33 41.60 24.55
N GLN A 220 3.29 41.47 23.64
CA GLN A 220 3.22 40.56 22.50
C GLN A 220 4.03 39.31 22.79
N PHE A 221 3.45 38.16 22.45
CA PHE A 221 4.12 36.87 22.44
C PHE A 221 4.52 36.59 21.01
N MET A 222 5.82 36.49 20.74
CA MET A 222 6.33 36.26 19.40
C MET A 222 7.15 34.99 19.34
N GLU A 223 7.19 34.39 18.16
CA GLU A 223 8.15 33.37 17.81
C GLU A 223 9.55 34.02 17.70
N PRO A 224 10.61 33.44 18.27
CA PRO A 224 11.96 33.97 18.10
C PRO A 224 12.38 33.96 16.63
N HIS A 225 12.86 35.09 16.10
CA HIS A 225 13.45 35.12 14.76
C HIS A 225 14.74 34.30 14.72
N ALA A 226 15.00 33.59 13.61
CA ALA A 226 16.17 32.69 13.49
C ALA A 226 17.53 33.39 13.66
N LEU A 227 17.60 34.70 13.41
CA LEU A 227 18.79 35.52 13.59
C LEU A 227 18.96 36.09 15.01
N ILE A 228 18.03 35.87 15.95
CA ILE A 228 18.20 36.33 17.34
C ILE A 228 19.45 35.69 17.94
N GLY A 229 20.28 36.50 18.62
CA GLY A 229 21.57 36.04 19.16
C GLY A 229 22.71 36.08 18.15
N GLN A 230 22.45 36.42 16.88
CA GLN A 230 23.51 36.68 15.91
C GLN A 230 24.32 37.92 16.32
N ARG A 231 25.64 37.88 16.15
CA ARG A 231 26.53 38.96 16.61
C ARG A 231 27.35 39.62 15.50
N GLY A 232 27.64 38.94 14.41
CA GLY A 232 28.42 39.50 13.31
C GLY A 232 28.16 38.80 11.99
N PHE A 233 28.87 39.16 10.93
CA PHE A 233 28.71 38.58 9.60
C PHE A 233 29.93 38.91 8.73
N GLY A 234 30.15 38.14 7.68
CA GLY A 234 30.99 38.58 6.56
C GLY A 234 30.19 39.52 5.66
N PHE A 235 29.05 39.02 5.18
CA PHE A 235 28.10 39.77 4.36
C PHE A 235 26.73 39.85 5.03
N LEU A 236 26.15 41.05 5.05
CA LEU A 236 24.73 41.26 5.33
C LEU A 236 24.11 42.07 4.19
N VAL A 237 23.21 41.48 3.42
CA VAL A 237 22.44 42.19 2.40
C VAL A 237 21.01 42.32 2.89
N SER A 238 20.55 43.53 3.16
CA SER A 238 19.16 43.84 3.57
C SER A 238 18.46 44.79 2.60
N GLY A 239 19.17 45.28 1.58
CA GLY A 239 18.64 46.08 0.49
C GLY A 239 18.47 45.29 -0.79
N THR A 240 18.56 45.98 -1.94
CA THR A 240 18.40 45.36 -3.27
C THR A 240 19.70 45.44 -4.06
N ILE A 241 20.14 44.32 -4.61
CA ILE A 241 21.24 44.27 -5.58
C ILE A 241 20.66 43.96 -6.96
N THR A 242 21.09 44.67 -8.00
CA THR A 242 20.58 44.45 -9.37
C THR A 242 21.70 44.47 -10.40
N LEU A 243 21.79 43.39 -11.20
CA LEU A 243 22.76 43.19 -12.27
C LEU A 243 22.00 43.01 -13.59
N MET A 244 22.30 43.82 -14.61
CA MET A 244 21.41 43.98 -15.77
C MET A 244 21.91 43.36 -17.08
N GLU A 245 23.22 43.32 -17.34
CA GLU A 245 23.73 42.73 -18.60
C GLU A 245 23.93 41.22 -18.52
N ALA A 246 23.98 40.59 -19.68
CA ALA A 246 24.20 39.16 -19.84
C ALA A 246 25.62 38.72 -19.46
N ASP A 247 25.77 37.42 -19.19
CA ASP A 247 27.03 36.71 -18.95
C ASP A 247 27.84 37.33 -17.80
N ARG A 248 27.15 37.74 -16.73
CA ARG A 248 27.75 38.32 -15.52
C ARG A 248 27.68 37.37 -14.33
N GLU A 249 28.54 37.58 -13.35
CA GLU A 249 28.54 36.80 -12.11
C GLU A 249 28.55 37.75 -10.90
N LEU A 250 27.73 37.45 -9.90
CA LEU A 250 27.82 38.04 -8.56
C LEU A 250 28.24 36.95 -7.58
N ARG A 251 29.34 37.18 -6.86
CA ARG A 251 29.84 36.28 -5.81
C ARG A 251 29.83 36.98 -4.46
N LEU A 252 29.27 36.30 -3.46
CA LEU A 252 29.33 36.66 -2.05
C LEU A 252 29.97 35.48 -1.32
N GLN A 253 31.28 35.59 -1.06
CA GLN A 253 32.09 34.50 -0.50
C GLN A 253 32.80 34.98 0.76
N SER A 254 32.55 34.33 1.89
CA SER A 254 33.16 34.73 3.16
C SER A 254 33.53 33.53 4.02
N ALA A 255 34.60 33.69 4.80
CA ALA A 255 34.97 32.76 5.87
C ALA A 255 34.06 32.85 7.10
N ASP A 256 33.12 33.80 7.11
CA ASP A 256 32.11 34.04 8.14
C ASP A 256 30.71 34.02 7.50
N ASP A 257 29.68 34.32 8.27
CA ASP A 257 28.28 34.14 7.83
C ASP A 257 27.91 35.04 6.63
N VAL A 258 27.15 34.49 5.68
CA VAL A 258 26.52 35.21 4.55
C VAL A 258 25.02 35.30 4.79
N LEU A 259 24.55 36.51 5.10
CA LEU A 259 23.16 36.76 5.49
C LEU A 259 22.47 37.62 4.42
N ILE A 260 21.46 37.08 3.77
CA ILE A 260 20.59 37.79 2.82
C ILE A 260 19.23 37.97 3.50
N ARG A 261 18.75 39.21 3.54
CA ARG A 261 17.47 39.69 4.07
C ARG A 261 16.72 40.58 3.08
N GLY A 262 17.24 40.68 1.86
CA GLY A 262 16.77 41.57 0.80
C GLY A 262 16.79 40.86 -0.55
N ASN A 263 16.70 41.62 -1.63
CA ASN A 263 16.47 41.06 -2.97
C ASN A 263 17.74 41.08 -3.82
N LEU A 264 18.02 39.99 -4.54
CA LEU A 264 19.10 39.89 -5.51
C LEU A 264 18.52 39.62 -6.90
N ASN A 265 18.65 40.59 -7.80
CA ASN A 265 18.08 40.55 -9.15
C ASN A 265 19.19 40.50 -10.20
N LEU A 266 19.50 39.32 -10.71
CA LEU A 266 20.44 39.12 -11.81
C LEU A 266 19.65 38.88 -13.10
N LEU A 267 19.27 39.99 -13.73
CA LEU A 267 18.26 40.01 -14.81
C LEU A 267 18.85 39.74 -16.20
N GLY A 268 20.15 39.93 -16.37
CA GLY A 268 20.80 39.71 -17.66
C GLY A 268 20.97 38.24 -17.99
N ALA A 269 20.85 37.89 -19.28
CA ALA A 269 20.89 36.50 -19.75
C ALA A 269 22.12 35.73 -19.23
N ASN A 270 21.98 34.48 -18.79
CA ASN A 270 23.08 33.64 -18.27
C ASN A 270 23.87 34.27 -17.11
N SER A 271 23.27 35.19 -16.34
CA SER A 271 23.96 35.78 -15.19
C SER A 271 23.82 34.91 -13.96
N ASN A 272 24.95 34.59 -13.30
CA ASN A 272 25.03 33.61 -12.23
C ASN A 272 25.22 34.26 -10.86
N LEU A 273 24.65 33.62 -9.82
CA LEU A 273 24.78 34.04 -8.43
C LEU A 273 25.45 32.94 -7.59
N VAL A 274 26.51 33.30 -6.87
CA VAL A 274 27.18 32.41 -5.91
C VAL A 274 27.14 33.02 -4.51
N LEU A 275 26.46 32.32 -3.59
CA LEU A 275 26.48 32.57 -2.15
C LEU A 275 27.28 31.44 -1.50
N GLN A 276 28.39 31.77 -0.83
CA GLN A 276 29.19 30.77 -0.12
C GLN A 276 29.71 31.29 1.22
N SER A 277 29.55 30.48 2.26
CA SER A 277 30.11 30.71 3.58
C SER A 277 30.80 29.46 4.12
N ASP A 278 31.95 29.62 4.77
CA ASP A 278 32.63 28.57 5.53
C ASP A 278 31.87 28.18 6.82
N GLN A 279 30.84 28.95 7.20
CA GLN A 279 30.03 28.79 8.41
C GLN A 279 28.57 28.53 8.04
N TRP A 280 27.85 29.59 7.65
CA TRP A 280 26.39 29.59 7.55
C TRP A 280 25.89 30.54 6.46
N VAL A 281 24.90 30.08 5.69
CA VAL A 281 24.16 30.92 4.74
C VAL A 281 22.70 31.01 5.16
N TYR A 282 22.22 32.24 5.31
CA TYR A 282 20.83 32.56 5.60
C TYR A 282 20.24 33.36 4.46
N VAL A 283 19.12 32.93 3.87
CA VAL A 283 18.49 33.63 2.75
C VAL A 283 17.02 33.91 3.02
N GLU A 284 16.73 35.14 3.44
CA GLU A 284 15.41 35.73 3.65
C GLU A 284 15.12 36.80 2.59
N GLY A 285 14.42 36.46 1.50
CA GLY A 285 14.12 37.42 0.44
C GLY A 285 13.90 36.78 -0.93
N GLU A 286 13.81 37.61 -1.97
CA GLU A 286 13.63 37.15 -3.36
C GLU A 286 14.96 37.16 -4.12
N LEU A 287 15.43 35.98 -4.51
CA LEU A 287 16.54 35.79 -5.43
C LEU A 287 15.97 35.50 -6.81
N GLN A 288 16.13 36.44 -7.74
CA GLN A 288 15.73 36.27 -9.13
C GLN A 288 16.98 36.27 -10.01
N VAL A 289 17.33 35.11 -10.55
CA VAL A 289 18.57 34.89 -11.31
C VAL A 289 18.21 34.42 -12.72
N ASN A 290 18.87 34.90 -13.77
CA ASN A 290 18.62 34.37 -15.12
C ASN A 290 19.43 33.11 -15.43
N GLY A 291 20.69 33.03 -14.95
CA GLY A 291 21.54 31.86 -15.05
C GLY A 291 21.45 30.97 -13.80
N ASP A 292 22.60 30.42 -13.40
CA ASP A 292 22.73 29.46 -12.29
C ASP A 292 22.77 30.14 -10.92
N LEU A 293 22.26 29.43 -9.90
CA LEU A 293 22.28 29.84 -8.50
C LEU A 293 23.01 28.78 -7.65
N THR A 294 24.03 29.21 -6.92
CA THR A 294 24.80 28.37 -5.98
C THR A 294 24.67 28.91 -4.56
N VAL A 295 24.32 28.06 -3.60
CA VAL A 295 24.15 28.41 -2.17
C VAL A 295 24.85 27.39 -1.28
N TYR A 296 26.07 27.68 -0.83
CA TYR A 296 26.90 26.76 -0.04
C TYR A 296 27.14 27.28 1.38
N GLY A 297 26.69 26.54 2.39
CA GLY A 297 26.93 26.83 3.81
C GLY A 297 27.81 25.78 4.47
N GLY A 298 28.86 26.21 5.15
CA GLY A 298 29.82 25.30 5.79
C GLY A 298 30.66 24.48 4.80
N VAL A 299 30.59 24.79 3.50
CA VAL A 299 31.17 24.01 2.41
C VAL A 299 31.93 24.95 1.48
N GLU A 300 33.11 24.52 1.04
CA GLU A 300 33.93 25.20 0.05
C GLU A 300 33.36 25.03 -1.36
N LEU A 301 33.75 25.87 -2.33
CA LEU A 301 33.22 25.77 -3.71
C LEU A 301 33.59 24.47 -4.44
N ASP A 302 34.61 23.75 -3.98
CA ASP A 302 34.96 22.41 -4.45
C ASP A 302 34.13 21.30 -3.80
N ALA A 303 33.09 21.68 -3.05
CA ALA A 303 32.18 20.82 -2.29
C ALA A 303 32.82 20.08 -1.10
N THR A 304 34.01 20.49 -0.65
CA THR A 304 34.60 19.93 0.58
C THR A 304 34.05 20.64 1.83
N PRO A 305 33.78 19.93 2.94
CA PRO A 305 33.34 20.56 4.19
C PRO A 305 34.40 21.52 4.72
N SER A 306 33.99 22.72 5.11
CA SER A 306 34.86 23.70 5.74
C SER A 306 34.98 23.42 7.24
N THR A 307 36.15 23.71 7.81
CA THR A 307 36.42 23.52 9.25
C THR A 307 35.75 24.57 10.15
N GLY A 308 35.06 25.54 9.54
CA GLY A 308 34.44 26.66 10.23
C GLY A 308 33.11 26.32 10.90
N ASN A 309 32.26 25.49 10.28
CA ASN A 309 30.87 25.39 10.71
C ASN A 309 30.71 24.83 12.14
N SER A 310 30.04 25.61 13.00
CA SER A 310 29.71 25.27 14.38
C SER A 310 28.21 25.29 14.68
N ARG A 311 27.37 25.59 13.68
CA ARG A 311 25.91 25.63 13.74
C ARG A 311 25.32 24.35 13.17
N THR A 312 24.24 23.86 13.78
CA THR A 312 23.45 22.70 13.32
C THR A 312 22.99 22.90 11.88
N THR A 313 22.27 23.99 11.60
CA THR A 313 21.90 24.35 10.24
C THR A 313 23.02 25.09 9.50
N SER A 314 23.47 24.56 8.37
CA SER A 314 24.42 25.20 7.43
C SER A 314 23.75 26.15 6.44
N VAL A 315 22.53 25.84 6.00
CA VAL A 315 21.75 26.69 5.08
C VAL A 315 20.31 26.79 5.58
N LEU A 316 19.82 28.01 5.80
CA LEU A 316 18.42 28.26 6.17
C LEU A 316 17.77 29.20 5.15
N VAL A 317 16.69 28.72 4.53
CA VAL A 317 15.83 29.48 3.62
C VAL A 317 14.43 29.57 4.25
N PRO A 318 14.09 30.67 4.97
CA PRO A 318 12.80 30.81 5.64
C PRO A 318 11.60 30.85 4.69
N ALA A 319 10.38 30.65 5.24
CA ALA A 319 9.14 30.58 4.46
C ALA A 319 8.78 31.87 3.70
N THR A 320 9.39 32.99 4.05
CA THR A 320 9.25 34.28 3.38
C THR A 320 10.13 34.43 2.14
N SER A 321 10.95 33.42 1.82
CA SER A 321 11.93 33.47 0.74
C SER A 321 11.47 32.83 -0.57
N ARG A 322 12.06 33.29 -1.67
CA ARG A 322 11.91 32.71 -3.01
C ARG A 322 13.25 32.66 -3.72
N LEU A 323 13.67 31.48 -4.15
CA LEU A 323 14.87 31.25 -4.92
C LEU A 323 14.46 30.82 -6.32
N VAL A 324 14.64 31.68 -7.32
CA VAL A 324 14.12 31.45 -8.67
C VAL A 324 15.20 31.69 -9.72
N THR A 325 15.48 30.67 -10.54
CA THR A 325 16.18 30.85 -11.81
C THR A 325 15.18 30.92 -12.96
N THR A 326 15.33 31.91 -13.83
CA THR A 326 14.31 32.28 -14.83
C THR A 326 14.69 31.91 -16.27
N GLY A 327 15.96 31.61 -16.54
CA GLY A 327 16.43 31.12 -17.84
C GLY A 327 16.00 29.68 -18.12
N ALA A 328 16.28 29.16 -19.31
CA ALA A 328 16.21 27.72 -19.59
C ALA A 328 17.57 27.07 -19.27
N ASP A 329 17.61 25.75 -19.08
CA ASP A 329 18.86 25.01 -18.81
C ASP A 329 19.67 25.57 -17.61
N THR A 330 18.98 26.08 -16.59
CA THR A 330 19.61 26.64 -15.38
C THR A 330 19.67 25.64 -14.24
N ARG A 331 20.68 25.75 -13.38
CA ARG A 331 20.83 24.93 -12.18
C ARG A 331 20.75 25.75 -10.89
N ILE A 332 20.03 25.23 -9.91
CA ILE A 332 20.11 25.65 -8.51
C ILE A 332 20.87 24.56 -7.74
N ASP A 333 22.02 24.86 -7.15
CA ASP A 333 22.83 23.95 -6.33
C ASP A 333 22.94 24.48 -4.90
N ILE A 334 22.39 23.75 -3.93
CA ILE A 334 22.39 24.09 -2.51
C ILE A 334 23.15 23.01 -1.74
N ARG A 335 24.18 23.40 -0.98
CA ARG A 335 24.99 22.45 -0.18
C ARG A 335 25.20 22.94 1.24
N GLY A 336 25.10 22.01 2.18
CA GLY A 336 25.30 22.22 3.60
C GLY A 336 26.26 21.17 4.15
N ALA A 337 27.21 21.58 5.00
CA ALA A 337 28.09 20.61 5.68
C ALA A 337 27.37 19.86 6.80
N GLN A 338 26.30 20.46 7.34
CA GLN A 338 25.40 19.90 8.34
C GLN A 338 23.97 19.96 7.78
N ASP A 339 23.02 20.59 8.47
CA ASP A 339 21.61 20.59 8.04
C ASP A 339 21.31 21.67 6.99
N ILE A 340 20.27 21.41 6.20
CA ILE A 340 19.65 22.39 5.30
C ILE A 340 18.16 22.46 5.62
N ASP A 341 17.68 23.67 5.92
CA ASP A 341 16.27 23.97 6.16
C ASP A 341 15.69 24.77 4.99
N LEU A 342 14.84 24.13 4.18
CA LEU A 342 14.13 24.73 3.06
C LEU A 342 12.66 24.95 3.41
N LEU A 343 12.35 26.15 3.89
CA LEU A 343 10.99 26.61 4.19
C LEU A 343 10.45 27.53 3.08
N GLY A 344 11.34 28.19 2.33
CA GLY A 344 11.01 29.06 1.19
C GLY A 344 11.10 28.37 -0.17
N THR A 345 10.25 28.78 -1.12
CA THR A 345 10.07 28.09 -2.40
C THR A 345 11.30 28.18 -3.31
N VAL A 346 11.66 27.05 -3.94
CA VAL A 346 12.81 26.93 -4.86
C VAL A 346 12.29 26.52 -6.25
N VAL A 347 12.59 27.32 -7.29
CA VAL A 347 12.13 27.08 -8.66
C VAL A 347 13.26 27.26 -9.67
N ALA A 348 13.62 26.20 -10.38
CA ALA A 348 14.61 26.24 -11.45
C ALA A 348 13.99 26.24 -12.85
N GLY A 349 14.22 27.29 -13.62
CA GLY A 349 13.90 27.32 -15.04
C GLY A 349 12.57 27.97 -15.43
N GLY A 350 12.04 28.89 -14.62
CA GLY A 350 10.71 29.46 -14.85
C GLY A 350 10.36 30.65 -13.97
N VAL A 351 9.11 31.09 -14.09
CA VAL A 351 8.54 32.20 -13.33
C VAL A 351 7.30 31.73 -12.58
N ILE A 352 7.19 32.10 -11.31
CA ILE A 352 6.03 31.80 -10.47
C ILE A 352 4.86 32.72 -10.86
N THR A 353 3.70 32.14 -11.15
CA THR A 353 2.45 32.82 -11.52
C THR A 353 1.32 32.45 -10.54
N GLU A 354 0.14 33.06 -10.70
CA GLU A 354 -1.04 32.75 -9.88
C GLU A 354 -1.51 31.28 -10.01
N SER A 355 -1.24 30.64 -11.15
CA SER A 355 -1.66 29.26 -11.43
C SER A 355 -0.52 28.23 -11.33
N GLY A 356 0.63 28.59 -10.77
CA GLY A 356 1.83 27.74 -10.68
C GLY A 356 3.01 28.28 -11.47
N VAL A 357 3.95 27.43 -11.86
CA VAL A 357 5.17 27.84 -12.57
C VAL A 357 4.97 27.84 -14.09
N SER A 358 5.31 28.95 -14.73
CA SER A 358 5.48 29.02 -16.18
C SER A 358 6.94 28.76 -16.54
N TRP A 359 7.21 27.61 -17.16
CA TRP A 359 8.57 27.18 -17.54
C TRP A 359 9.10 27.94 -18.75
N THR A 360 10.36 28.38 -18.70
CA THR A 360 11.02 29.14 -19.78
C THR A 360 11.55 28.20 -20.87
N GLY A 361 11.99 27.00 -20.49
CA GLY A 361 12.51 25.98 -21.40
C GLY A 361 12.88 24.70 -20.66
N PRO A 362 13.47 23.72 -21.37
CA PRO A 362 13.81 22.43 -20.77
C PRO A 362 15.09 22.47 -19.92
N ASP A 363 15.39 21.33 -19.31
CA ASP A 363 16.68 20.91 -18.73
C ASP A 363 17.13 21.62 -17.46
N SER A 364 16.33 22.52 -16.91
CA SER A 364 16.67 23.14 -15.62
C SER A 364 16.60 22.15 -14.46
N SER A 365 17.49 22.29 -13.48
CA SER A 365 17.59 21.36 -12.34
C SER A 365 17.74 22.04 -10.99
N VAL A 366 17.31 21.34 -9.94
CA VAL A 366 17.62 21.67 -8.54
C VAL A 366 18.37 20.50 -7.92
N GLU A 367 19.51 20.78 -7.29
CA GLU A 367 20.31 19.82 -6.53
C GLU A 367 20.50 20.35 -5.10
N VAL A 368 20.17 19.53 -4.10
CA VAL A 368 20.32 19.87 -2.68
C VAL A 368 21.05 18.74 -1.96
N HIS A 369 22.18 19.06 -1.32
CA HIS A 369 22.99 18.09 -0.56
C HIS A 369 23.22 18.58 0.87
N ALA A 370 22.57 17.95 1.84
CA ALA A 370 22.86 18.15 3.26
C ALA A 370 23.90 17.12 3.74
N GLY A 371 24.82 17.55 4.61
CA GLY A 371 25.75 16.65 5.30
C GLY A 371 25.12 15.90 6.46
N GLN A 372 24.03 16.44 7.01
CA GLN A 372 23.18 15.85 8.05
C GLN A 372 21.72 15.85 7.59
N GLN A 373 20.77 16.52 8.25
CA GLN A 373 19.36 16.52 7.83
C GLN A 373 19.08 17.50 6.69
N LEU A 374 18.26 17.06 5.73
CA LEU A 374 17.57 17.95 4.79
C LEU A 374 16.10 18.04 5.18
N PHE A 375 15.69 19.21 5.67
CA PHE A 375 14.31 19.51 6.04
C PHE A 375 13.64 20.35 4.95
N VAL A 376 12.54 19.86 4.38
CA VAL A 376 11.81 20.51 3.27
C VAL A 376 10.35 20.70 3.65
N ASP A 377 9.96 21.96 3.87
CA ASP A 377 8.60 22.39 4.23
C ASP A 377 7.96 23.26 3.14
N THR A 378 8.47 23.14 1.92
CA THR A 378 8.09 23.99 0.79
C THR A 378 8.17 23.27 -0.55
N GLY A 379 7.77 23.95 -1.62
CA GLY A 379 7.90 23.45 -2.98
C GLY A 379 9.34 23.57 -3.50
N VAL A 380 9.89 22.46 -3.98
CA VAL A 380 11.11 22.42 -4.79
C VAL A 380 10.76 21.96 -6.21
N LEU A 381 10.90 22.85 -7.19
CA LEU A 381 10.42 22.61 -8.55
C LEU A 381 11.51 22.87 -9.59
N ALA A 382 11.56 22.04 -10.63
CA ALA A 382 12.43 22.24 -11.79
C ALA A 382 11.75 21.82 -13.09
N ALA A 383 12.11 22.47 -14.20
CA ALA A 383 11.63 22.07 -15.52
C ALA A 383 12.07 20.65 -15.89
N GLY A 384 13.36 20.35 -15.64
CA GLY A 384 14.02 19.07 -15.87
C GLY A 384 14.03 18.20 -14.62
N HIS A 385 15.07 18.29 -13.79
CA HIS A 385 15.36 17.30 -12.73
C HIS A 385 15.39 17.92 -11.32
N VAL A 386 15.00 17.14 -10.31
CA VAL A 386 15.19 17.52 -8.90
C VAL A 386 15.91 16.39 -8.18
N PHE A 387 17.00 16.72 -7.49
CA PHE A 387 17.78 15.82 -6.67
C PHE A 387 17.88 16.37 -5.25
N LEU A 388 17.40 15.62 -4.27
CA LEU A 388 17.46 15.95 -2.85
C LEU A 388 18.22 14.85 -2.11
N GLN A 389 19.23 15.21 -1.31
CA GLN A 389 20.01 14.26 -0.54
C GLN A 389 20.18 14.71 0.90
N GLY A 390 19.73 13.85 1.80
CA GLY A 390 20.08 13.88 3.22
C GLY A 390 21.37 13.11 3.50
N GLY A 391 22.15 13.61 4.45
CA GLY A 391 23.37 13.03 4.96
C GLY A 391 23.12 11.93 6.00
N SER A 392 23.93 11.90 7.05
CA SER A 392 23.67 11.11 8.26
C SER A 392 23.07 12.01 9.33
N ALA A 393 21.93 11.60 9.90
CA ALA A 393 21.22 12.38 10.92
C ALA A 393 22.16 12.80 12.08
N GLY A 394 22.13 14.10 12.41
CA GLY A 394 22.77 14.67 13.57
C GLY A 394 22.08 14.27 14.89
N PRO A 395 22.67 14.60 16.05
CA PRO A 395 22.10 14.27 17.35
C PRO A 395 20.72 14.89 17.64
N ASP A 396 20.38 15.98 16.95
CA ASP A 396 19.15 16.75 17.06
C ASP A 396 18.04 16.31 16.10
N ASP A 397 18.33 15.38 15.20
CA ASP A 397 17.44 14.99 14.10
C ASP A 397 16.57 13.77 14.38
N GLU A 398 16.66 13.19 15.58
CA GLU A 398 15.96 11.96 15.96
C GLU A 398 16.18 10.78 14.97
N GLY A 399 17.33 10.75 14.30
CA GLY A 399 17.68 9.73 13.31
C GLY A 399 17.13 9.97 11.89
N LEU A 400 16.50 11.12 11.62
CA LEU A 400 15.98 11.50 10.29
C LEU A 400 17.01 12.32 9.51
N ALA A 401 17.43 11.82 8.36
CA ALA A 401 18.34 12.53 7.47
C ALA A 401 17.61 13.27 6.33
N LEU A 402 16.39 12.89 5.98
CA LEU A 402 15.58 13.63 4.99
C LEU A 402 14.11 13.64 5.41
N LEU A 403 13.55 14.84 5.56
CA LEU A 403 12.16 15.05 5.92
C LEU A 403 11.49 16.00 4.91
N VAL A 404 10.50 15.49 4.18
CA VAL A 404 9.58 16.31 3.37
C VAL A 404 8.24 16.33 4.08
N THR A 405 7.86 17.50 4.61
CA THR A 405 6.63 17.65 5.40
C THR A 405 5.37 17.59 4.54
N THR A 406 4.19 17.76 5.16
CA THR A 406 2.92 17.89 4.44
C THR A 406 2.79 19.17 3.63
N ALA A 407 3.56 20.23 3.96
CA ALA A 407 3.64 21.45 3.15
C ALA A 407 4.74 21.34 2.07
N GLY A 408 5.71 20.45 2.28
CA GLY A 408 6.76 20.10 1.33
C GLY A 408 6.25 19.40 0.07
N GLY A 409 6.99 19.57 -1.03
CA GLY A 409 6.71 18.86 -2.27
C GLY A 409 7.80 19.03 -3.31
N VAL A 410 7.88 18.07 -4.23
CA VAL A 410 8.85 18.09 -5.34
C VAL A 410 8.09 18.01 -6.66
N THR A 411 8.46 18.84 -7.64
CA THR A 411 7.95 18.74 -9.00
C THR A 411 9.09 18.81 -10.01
N ALA A 412 9.33 17.71 -10.70
CA ALA A 412 10.17 17.64 -11.89
C ALA A 412 9.25 17.58 -13.12
N ALA A 413 9.12 18.68 -13.84
CA ALA A 413 8.01 18.88 -14.80
C ALA A 413 8.06 18.00 -16.05
N GLY A 414 9.16 17.28 -16.29
CA GLY A 414 9.35 16.43 -17.47
C GLY A 414 9.83 17.17 -18.72
N LEU A 415 10.18 18.45 -18.60
CA LEU A 415 10.66 19.28 -19.69
C LEU A 415 12.17 19.09 -19.84
N THR A 416 12.55 18.15 -20.69
CA THR A 416 13.95 17.88 -21.05
C THR A 416 14.16 18.10 -22.56
N SER A 417 15.39 18.31 -23.02
CA SER A 417 15.73 18.31 -24.46
C SER A 417 15.93 16.91 -25.02
N THR A 418 16.09 15.89 -24.17
CA THR A 418 16.34 14.50 -24.56
C THR A 418 15.04 13.72 -24.82
N THR A 419 15.16 12.43 -25.16
CA THR A 419 14.01 11.51 -25.28
C THR A 419 13.55 10.94 -23.94
N ILE A 420 14.36 11.10 -22.88
CA ILE A 420 14.04 10.68 -21.52
C ILE A 420 13.38 11.87 -20.83
N GLY A 421 12.36 11.62 -20.01
CA GLY A 421 11.70 12.65 -19.21
C GLY A 421 12.57 13.07 -18.02
N SER A 422 11.92 13.64 -17.01
CA SER A 422 12.55 14.10 -15.78
C SER A 422 12.79 12.98 -14.78
N THR A 423 13.64 13.26 -13.79
CA THR A 423 13.76 12.44 -12.59
C THR A 423 13.58 13.31 -11.35
N ALA A 424 12.78 12.83 -10.40
CA ALA A 424 12.75 13.34 -9.03
C ALA A 424 13.41 12.29 -8.12
N GLU A 425 14.61 12.60 -7.62
CA GLU A 425 15.42 11.67 -6.85
C GLU A 425 15.60 12.20 -5.43
N LEU A 426 15.23 11.38 -4.45
CA LEU A 426 15.31 11.67 -3.04
C LEU A 426 16.17 10.58 -2.39
N ARG A 427 17.35 10.95 -1.92
CA ARG A 427 18.32 10.07 -1.28
C ARG A 427 18.53 10.42 0.18
N SER A 428 18.88 9.43 0.98
CA SER A 428 19.28 9.61 2.36
C SER A 428 20.30 8.55 2.76
N PHE A 429 21.33 8.91 3.53
CA PHE A 429 22.19 7.92 4.21
C PHE A 429 21.62 7.47 5.56
N GLY A 430 20.47 8.00 5.98
CA GLY A 430 19.75 7.61 7.20
C GLY A 430 18.28 7.34 6.92
N ASN A 431 17.42 7.50 7.94
CA ASN A 431 15.99 7.38 7.74
C ASN A 431 15.45 8.59 6.97
N MET A 432 14.43 8.36 6.14
CA MET A 432 13.72 9.43 5.45
C MET A 432 12.20 9.32 5.62
N GLN A 433 11.53 10.46 5.69
CA GLN A 433 10.07 10.58 5.77
C GLN A 433 9.55 11.54 4.70
N ILE A 434 8.61 11.07 3.88
CA ILE A 434 8.04 11.85 2.77
C ILE A 434 6.52 11.91 2.93
N MET A 435 5.99 13.04 3.39
CA MET A 435 4.55 13.29 3.56
C MET A 435 3.95 14.16 2.44
N GLY A 436 4.81 14.81 1.65
CA GLY A 436 4.43 15.71 0.56
C GLY A 436 4.00 15.02 -0.74
N ASN A 437 3.73 15.82 -1.78
CA ASN A 437 3.53 15.33 -3.14
C ASN A 437 4.85 15.38 -3.92
N ILE A 438 5.27 14.25 -4.46
CA ILE A 438 6.41 14.13 -5.37
C ILE A 438 5.86 13.83 -6.77
N VAL A 439 6.16 14.70 -7.72
CA VAL A 439 5.67 14.60 -9.10
C VAL A 439 6.84 14.60 -10.06
N ALA A 440 6.90 13.62 -10.98
CA ALA A 440 7.90 13.55 -12.05
C ALA A 440 7.24 13.30 -13.41
N GLY A 441 7.64 14.06 -14.43
CA GLY A 441 7.13 13.90 -15.80
C GLY A 441 5.83 14.66 -16.05
N GLY A 442 5.41 15.52 -15.13
CA GLY A 442 4.20 16.31 -15.26
C GLY A 442 4.11 17.44 -14.24
N THR A 443 3.04 18.23 -14.33
CA THR A 443 2.73 19.31 -13.39
C THR A 443 1.35 19.08 -12.81
N MET A 444 1.24 19.18 -11.48
CA MET A 444 -0.03 19.12 -10.76
C MET A 444 -0.69 20.51 -10.74
N ILE A 445 -1.95 20.58 -11.13
CA ILE A 445 -2.78 21.78 -11.05
C ILE A 445 -3.85 21.54 -10.00
N GLN A 446 -3.90 22.41 -9.00
CA GLN A 446 -4.95 22.40 -8.00
C GLN A 446 -6.07 23.36 -8.39
N GLN A 447 -7.31 22.92 -8.20
CA GLN A 447 -8.50 23.75 -8.39
C GLN A 447 -9.02 24.12 -7.00
N VAL A 448 -9.19 25.41 -6.77
CA VAL A 448 -9.70 25.95 -5.50
C VAL A 448 -11.02 26.66 -5.70
N ASN A 449 -11.88 26.62 -4.68
CA ASN A 449 -13.10 27.41 -4.63
C ASN A 449 -12.79 28.89 -4.32
N ALA A 450 -13.83 29.73 -4.24
CA ALA A 450 -13.68 31.14 -3.90
C ALA A 450 -13.17 31.41 -2.47
N ALA A 451 -13.27 30.43 -1.57
CA ALA A 451 -12.73 30.49 -0.21
C ALA A 451 -11.26 30.02 -0.12
N GLY A 452 -10.70 29.52 -1.23
CA GLY A 452 -9.34 28.98 -1.29
C GLY A 452 -9.24 27.49 -0.95
N ASP A 453 -10.35 26.80 -0.67
CA ASP A 453 -10.35 25.36 -0.40
C ASP A 453 -10.20 24.57 -1.70
N ARG A 454 -9.43 23.49 -1.66
CA ARG A 454 -9.23 22.61 -2.82
C ARG A 454 -10.51 21.83 -3.12
N ILE A 455 -11.00 21.97 -4.35
CA ILE A 455 -12.18 21.26 -4.88
C ILE A 455 -11.83 20.30 -6.02
N GLY A 456 -10.55 20.26 -6.43
CA GLY A 456 -10.09 19.37 -7.47
C GLY A 456 -8.58 19.41 -7.65
N GLU A 457 -8.07 18.41 -8.34
CA GLU A 457 -6.68 18.36 -8.80
C GLU A 457 -6.63 17.68 -10.17
N SER A 458 -5.71 18.11 -11.01
CA SER A 458 -5.44 17.48 -12.30
C SER A 458 -3.94 17.45 -12.57
N PHE A 459 -3.52 16.57 -13.46
CA PHE A 459 -2.12 16.43 -13.86
C PHE A 459 -1.99 16.67 -15.36
N ILE A 460 -1.00 17.47 -15.75
CA ILE A 460 -0.56 17.61 -17.13
C ILE A 460 0.73 16.80 -17.27
N TRP A 461 0.64 15.64 -17.92
CA TRP A 461 1.77 14.74 -18.17
C TRP A 461 2.49 15.08 -19.48
N GLN A 462 3.81 14.90 -19.49
CA GLN A 462 4.62 14.87 -20.69
C GLN A 462 4.66 13.45 -21.27
N ASP A 463 4.86 13.33 -22.58
CA ASP A 463 4.94 12.04 -23.27
C ASP A 463 6.26 11.29 -23.02
N LYS A 464 7.25 11.94 -22.39
CA LYS A 464 8.59 11.39 -22.18
C LYS A 464 8.68 10.61 -20.87
N PRO A 465 9.27 9.40 -20.84
CA PRO A 465 9.28 8.57 -19.64
C PRO A 465 10.10 9.21 -18.52
N ALA A 466 9.45 9.48 -17.38
CA ALA A 466 10.03 10.07 -16.18
C ALA A 466 10.07 9.07 -15.02
N SER A 467 10.98 9.31 -14.08
CA SER A 467 11.19 8.44 -12.93
C SER A 467 11.12 9.17 -11.59
N ILE A 468 10.68 8.46 -10.56
CA ILE A 468 10.88 8.84 -9.15
C ILE A 468 11.78 7.80 -8.51
N VAL A 469 12.80 8.25 -7.79
CA VAL A 469 13.67 7.37 -7.01
C VAL A 469 13.65 7.86 -5.57
N MET A 470 13.26 6.99 -4.64
CA MET A 470 13.33 7.21 -3.20
C MET A 470 14.28 6.17 -2.62
N ALA A 471 15.43 6.58 -2.10
CA ALA A 471 16.44 5.64 -1.62
C ALA A 471 17.02 6.05 -0.26
N ALA A 472 16.76 5.23 0.76
CA ALA A 472 17.45 5.29 2.05
C ALA A 472 18.51 4.19 2.07
N GLU A 473 19.79 4.55 1.97
CA GLU A 473 20.89 3.59 1.78
C GLU A 473 21.07 2.68 3.01
N ASP A 474 21.24 3.28 4.19
CA ASP A 474 21.46 2.55 5.45
C ASP A 474 20.24 2.59 6.39
N GLY A 475 19.17 3.32 6.02
CA GLY A 475 18.01 3.57 6.88
C GLY A 475 16.66 3.20 6.26
N GLN A 476 15.57 3.57 6.94
CA GLN A 476 14.22 3.32 6.47
C GLN A 476 13.77 4.37 5.43
N ALA A 477 13.21 3.90 4.33
CA ALA A 477 12.44 4.69 3.38
C ALA A 477 10.96 4.71 3.77
N TRP A 478 10.49 5.79 4.41
CA TRP A 478 9.10 5.93 4.84
C TRP A 478 8.33 6.92 3.96
N LEU A 479 7.44 6.41 3.09
CA LEU A 479 6.43 7.22 2.40
C LEU A 479 5.24 7.43 3.33
N GLY A 480 5.29 8.53 4.07
CA GLY A 480 4.42 8.87 5.19
C GLY A 480 5.23 9.53 6.31
N GLY A 481 4.58 9.75 7.44
CA GLY A 481 5.22 10.34 8.61
C GLY A 481 4.19 10.76 9.66
N LEU A 482 4.68 11.31 10.78
CA LEU A 482 3.82 11.87 11.83
C LEU A 482 3.63 13.36 11.57
N ALA A 483 2.37 13.80 11.45
CA ALA A 483 2.02 15.21 11.30
C ALA A 483 1.03 15.64 12.38
N LEU A 484 1.07 16.92 12.76
CA LEU A 484 0.10 17.48 13.69
C LEU A 484 -1.28 17.55 13.04
N SER A 485 -2.26 16.91 13.67
CA SER A 485 -3.68 17.02 13.32
C SER A 485 -4.25 18.40 13.71
N ARG A 486 -5.44 18.74 13.20
CA ARG A 486 -6.14 19.99 13.56
C ARG A 486 -6.39 20.15 15.07
N THR A 487 -6.40 19.05 15.82
CA THR A 487 -6.57 19.03 17.28
C THR A 487 -5.23 19.10 18.03
N GLY A 488 -4.10 19.26 17.32
CA GLY A 488 -2.76 19.38 17.89
C GLY A 488 -2.12 18.05 18.31
N GLN A 489 -2.73 16.90 17.99
CA GLN A 489 -2.14 15.58 18.23
C GLN A 489 -1.35 15.10 17.02
N LEU A 490 -0.19 14.48 17.24
CA LEU A 490 0.53 13.79 16.17
C LEU A 490 -0.28 12.60 15.68
N ALA A 491 -0.53 12.55 14.37
CA ALA A 491 -1.20 11.46 13.69
C ALA A 491 -0.38 11.03 12.47
N GLU A 492 -0.38 9.74 12.17
CA GLU A 492 0.25 9.24 10.95
C GLU A 492 -0.51 9.75 9.72
N THR A 493 0.24 10.32 8.78
CA THR A 493 -0.27 10.77 7.48
C THR A 493 0.48 10.06 6.35
N GLY A 494 -0.07 10.12 5.14
CA GLY A 494 0.52 9.52 3.95
C GLY A 494 1.31 10.50 3.09
N GLY A 495 2.18 9.97 2.24
CA GLY A 495 2.86 10.67 1.16
C GLY A 495 2.37 10.23 -0.22
N TYR A 496 2.65 11.02 -1.25
CA TYR A 496 2.12 10.77 -2.59
C TYR A 496 3.21 10.83 -3.66
N LEU A 497 3.36 9.74 -4.43
CA LEU A 497 4.29 9.66 -5.56
C LEU A 497 3.50 9.57 -6.87
N TRP A 498 3.75 10.51 -7.79
CA TRP A 498 3.07 10.59 -9.09
C TRP A 498 4.11 10.69 -10.20
N THR A 499 4.18 9.67 -11.04
CA THR A 499 5.02 9.70 -12.24
C THR A 499 4.25 9.26 -13.47
N ASN A 500 4.77 9.55 -14.65
CA ASN A 500 4.26 8.91 -15.84
C ASN A 500 4.86 7.52 -16.08
N SER A 501 6.11 7.18 -15.75
CA SER A 501 6.69 5.91 -16.22
C SER A 501 7.20 4.97 -15.13
N HIS A 502 8.05 5.43 -14.23
CA HIS A 502 8.82 4.53 -13.38
C HIS A 502 8.99 5.02 -11.95
N ILE A 503 8.83 4.15 -10.95
CA ILE A 503 9.09 4.46 -9.53
C ILE A 503 9.97 3.37 -8.93
N GLU A 504 11.02 3.79 -8.23
CA GLU A 504 11.85 2.93 -7.39
C GLU A 504 11.82 3.43 -5.94
N ILE A 505 11.62 2.51 -5.00
CA ILE A 505 11.77 2.76 -3.57
C ILE A 505 12.76 1.75 -3.02
N HIS A 506 13.86 2.21 -2.46
CA HIS A 506 14.91 1.40 -1.84
C HIS A 506 15.02 1.74 -0.37
N GLY A 507 14.92 0.74 0.50
CA GLY A 507 15.10 0.88 1.94
C GLY A 507 16.17 -0.06 2.48
N GLY A 508 17.02 0.47 3.35
CA GLY A 508 18.00 -0.31 4.11
C GLY A 508 17.33 -1.05 5.28
N ILE A 509 17.79 -0.79 6.50
CA ILE A 509 17.21 -1.38 7.72
C ILE A 509 17.28 -0.38 8.87
N ASN A 510 16.17 -0.12 9.53
CA ASN A 510 16.17 0.68 10.76
C ASN A 510 16.27 -0.19 12.03
N GLU A 511 16.27 0.45 13.20
CA GLU A 511 16.35 -0.24 14.51
C GLU A 511 15.19 -1.23 14.76
N SER A 512 14.05 -1.04 14.09
CA SER A 512 12.88 -1.92 14.15
C SER A 512 12.87 -3.02 13.09
N GLY A 513 13.91 -3.13 12.26
CA GLY A 513 13.97 -4.13 11.18
C GLY A 513 13.21 -3.75 9.91
N LEU A 514 12.56 -2.57 9.85
CA LEU A 514 11.81 -2.10 8.69
C LEU A 514 12.73 -1.32 7.73
N GLY A 515 12.76 -1.72 6.47
CA GLY A 515 13.49 -1.04 5.39
C GLY A 515 12.60 -0.10 4.59
N ALA A 516 11.46 -0.59 4.08
CA ALA A 516 10.50 0.21 3.35
C ALA A 516 9.16 0.27 4.10
N ARG A 517 8.63 1.48 4.31
CA ARG A 517 7.31 1.67 4.93
C ARG A 517 6.45 2.61 4.10
N ILE A 518 5.29 2.15 3.67
CA ILE A 518 4.29 2.93 2.93
C ILE A 518 3.04 3.01 3.80
N SER A 519 2.79 4.19 4.37
CA SER A 519 1.65 4.43 5.25
C SER A 519 0.31 4.18 4.58
N ALA A 520 -0.72 3.85 5.36
CA ALA A 520 -2.04 3.49 4.84
C ALA A 520 -2.69 4.59 3.98
N ALA A 521 -2.45 5.86 4.33
CA ALA A 521 -2.94 7.03 3.59
C ALA A 521 -2.11 7.36 2.33
N SER A 522 -0.96 6.70 2.14
CA SER A 522 -0.04 6.95 1.03
C SER A 522 -0.55 6.38 -0.29
N GLN A 523 -0.05 6.94 -1.38
CA GLN A 523 -0.39 6.49 -2.72
C GLN A 523 0.79 6.61 -3.68
N ILE A 524 0.96 5.56 -4.49
CA ILE A 524 2.01 5.45 -5.50
C ILE A 524 1.35 5.19 -6.84
N VAL A 525 1.53 6.10 -7.81
CA VAL A 525 0.87 6.04 -9.11
C VAL A 525 1.87 6.28 -10.23
N ALA A 526 1.97 5.32 -11.14
CA ALA A 526 2.71 5.43 -12.39
C ALA A 526 1.74 5.29 -13.58
N VAL A 527 1.57 6.37 -14.33
CA VAL A 527 0.39 6.56 -15.19
C VAL A 527 0.48 5.88 -16.56
N SER A 528 1.66 5.78 -17.16
CA SER A 528 1.85 5.20 -18.51
C SER A 528 1.38 3.76 -18.56
N PRO A 529 0.78 3.29 -19.65
CA PRO A 529 0.26 1.93 -19.75
C PRO A 529 1.27 0.83 -19.44
N ASP A 530 2.55 1.01 -19.79
CA ASP A 530 3.65 0.07 -19.55
C ASP A 530 4.52 0.47 -18.35
N ALA A 531 3.96 1.22 -17.40
CA ALA A 531 4.69 1.74 -16.25
C ALA A 531 5.18 0.64 -15.30
N THR A 532 6.25 0.91 -14.56
CA THR A 532 6.87 -0.05 -13.64
C THR A 532 7.08 0.56 -12.26
N ILE A 533 6.79 -0.21 -11.21
CA ILE A 533 7.01 0.19 -9.82
C ILE A 533 7.83 -0.91 -9.14
N LEU A 534 8.97 -0.54 -8.57
CA LEU A 534 9.85 -1.39 -7.79
C LEU A 534 9.93 -0.89 -6.35
N ILE A 535 9.74 -1.79 -5.39
CA ILE A 535 10.03 -1.56 -3.98
C ILE A 535 11.02 -2.64 -3.54
N ASP A 536 12.18 -2.24 -3.05
CA ASP A 536 13.25 -3.11 -2.57
C ASP A 536 13.62 -2.74 -1.13
N SER A 537 13.73 -3.75 -0.26
CA SER A 537 13.95 -3.58 1.17
C SER A 537 14.95 -4.62 1.70
N THR A 538 16.04 -4.15 2.30
CA THR A 538 17.01 -5.04 3.00
C THR A 538 16.45 -5.57 4.33
N GLY A 539 15.42 -4.91 4.89
CA GLY A 539 14.64 -5.41 6.03
C GLY A 539 13.22 -5.79 5.61
N ASP A 540 12.26 -5.55 6.49
CA ASP A 540 10.83 -5.70 6.21
C ASP A 540 10.31 -4.58 5.29
N ALA A 541 9.43 -4.95 4.36
CA ALA A 541 8.65 -4.03 3.54
C ALA A 541 7.19 -4.01 4.02
N GLU A 542 6.79 -2.95 4.72
CA GLU A 542 5.40 -2.73 5.14
C GLU A 542 4.70 -1.77 4.18
N VAL A 543 3.83 -2.30 3.32
CA VAL A 543 3.10 -1.56 2.29
C VAL A 543 1.61 -1.53 2.62
N LEU A 544 1.19 -0.50 3.35
CA LEU A 544 -0.21 -0.30 3.74
C LEU A 544 -0.95 0.66 2.80
N GLY A 545 -0.23 1.41 1.96
CA GLY A 545 -0.78 2.33 0.96
C GLY A 545 -1.24 1.64 -0.34
N SER A 546 -1.85 2.40 -1.25
CA SER A 546 -2.32 1.90 -2.55
C SER A 546 -1.29 2.12 -3.65
N ILE A 547 -1.06 1.08 -4.48
CA ILE A 547 -0.08 1.10 -5.57
C ILE A 547 -0.78 0.80 -6.90
N ILE A 548 -0.58 1.69 -7.88
CA ILE A 548 -1.20 1.59 -9.21
C ILE A 548 -0.13 1.82 -10.28
N ALA A 549 0.14 0.80 -11.09
CA ALA A 549 0.99 0.90 -12.27
C ALA A 549 0.13 0.73 -13.53
N GLY A 550 0.23 1.66 -14.50
CA GLY A 550 -0.59 1.61 -15.72
C GLY A 550 -2.01 2.12 -15.54
N GLY A 551 -2.19 3.16 -14.73
CA GLY A 551 -3.49 3.80 -14.51
C GLY A 551 -3.38 5.12 -13.76
N THR A 552 -4.50 5.82 -13.61
CA THR A 552 -4.59 7.06 -12.83
C THR A 552 -5.40 6.85 -11.57
N ALA A 553 -5.15 7.70 -10.58
CA ALA A 553 -6.05 7.87 -9.45
C ALA A 553 -6.49 9.33 -9.40
N GLN A 554 -7.80 9.54 -9.51
CA GLN A 554 -8.40 10.86 -9.39
C GLN A 554 -8.99 11.01 -8.00
N ARG A 555 -8.52 12.00 -7.25
CA ARG A 555 -9.11 12.37 -5.96
C ARG A 555 -10.38 13.19 -6.21
N SER A 556 -11.44 12.83 -5.48
CA SER A 556 -12.74 13.51 -5.52
C SER A 556 -12.94 14.31 -4.24
N TYR A 557 -13.48 15.50 -4.38
CA TYR A 557 -13.82 16.41 -3.29
C TYR A 557 -15.29 16.79 -3.42
N ASP A 558 -15.94 17.09 -2.30
CA ASP A 558 -17.30 17.61 -2.30
C ASP A 558 -17.31 19.13 -2.59
N SER A 559 -18.51 19.72 -2.65
CA SER A 559 -18.68 21.15 -2.91
C SER A 559 -18.10 22.06 -1.82
N GLU A 560 -17.81 21.53 -0.63
CA GLU A 560 -17.22 22.24 0.51
C GLU A 560 -15.68 22.07 0.55
N GLY A 561 -15.10 21.39 -0.44
CA GLY A 561 -13.66 21.13 -0.53
C GLY A 561 -13.18 20.01 0.42
N GLN A 562 -14.10 19.23 1.00
CA GLN A 562 -13.73 18.07 1.80
C GLN A 562 -13.44 16.87 0.88
N TYR A 563 -12.47 16.05 1.28
CA TYR A 563 -12.07 14.87 0.52
C TYR A 563 -13.13 13.76 0.65
N LEU A 564 -13.64 13.28 -0.49
CA LEU A 564 -14.62 12.18 -0.55
C LEU A 564 -13.96 10.83 -0.74
N GLY A 565 -12.89 10.77 -1.53
CA GLY A 565 -12.24 9.51 -1.88
C GLY A 565 -11.48 9.59 -3.19
N ARG A 566 -11.23 8.44 -3.81
CA ARG A 566 -10.50 8.36 -5.09
C ARG A 566 -11.08 7.32 -6.04
N THR A 567 -11.10 7.65 -7.32
CA THR A 567 -11.47 6.73 -8.39
C THR A 567 -10.21 6.32 -9.15
N ILE A 568 -10.02 5.01 -9.28
CA ILE A 568 -8.90 4.42 -10.01
C ILE A 568 -9.37 4.09 -11.42
N THR A 569 -8.68 4.61 -12.42
CA THR A 569 -8.90 4.28 -13.84
C THR A 569 -7.69 3.53 -14.35
N THR A 570 -7.87 2.33 -14.88
CA THR A 570 -6.79 1.52 -15.46
C THR A 570 -6.63 1.78 -16.96
N PHE A 571 -5.41 1.66 -17.47
CA PHE A 571 -5.09 1.81 -18.89
C PHE A 571 -4.60 0.50 -19.51
N ASN A 572 -4.71 0.41 -20.83
CA ASN A 572 -4.30 -0.78 -21.57
C ASN A 572 -2.80 -0.77 -21.86
N GLY A 573 -2.01 -1.42 -21.00
CA GLY A 573 -0.60 -1.69 -21.25
C GLY A 573 -0.03 -2.71 -20.29
N GLU A 574 1.23 -3.06 -20.49
CA GLU A 574 1.95 -4.15 -19.86
C GLU A 574 2.67 -3.67 -18.59
N SER A 575 1.99 -2.94 -17.72
CA SER A 575 2.60 -2.41 -16.49
C SER A 575 2.91 -3.50 -15.46
N GLU A 576 3.92 -3.25 -14.63
CA GLU A 576 4.46 -4.21 -13.67
C GLU A 576 4.65 -3.58 -12.27
N ILE A 577 4.40 -4.37 -11.22
CA ILE A 577 4.76 -4.07 -9.83
C ILE A 577 5.66 -5.20 -9.32
N ARG A 578 6.80 -4.85 -8.73
CA ARG A 578 7.68 -5.78 -8.03
C ARG A 578 7.99 -5.27 -6.63
N ILE A 579 7.81 -6.12 -5.62
CA ILE A 579 8.17 -5.83 -4.23
C ILE A 579 9.08 -6.94 -3.73
N GLU A 580 10.28 -6.57 -3.29
CA GLU A 580 11.28 -7.47 -2.72
C GLU A 580 11.59 -7.05 -1.29
N ALA A 581 11.67 -8.03 -0.40
CA ALA A 581 12.14 -7.84 0.97
C ALA A 581 13.00 -9.03 1.39
N ASP A 582 14.17 -8.77 1.96
CA ASP A 582 15.04 -9.82 2.51
C ASP A 582 14.41 -10.54 3.72
N SER A 583 13.42 -9.90 4.38
CA SER A 583 12.64 -10.43 5.51
C SER A 583 11.15 -10.53 5.16
N GLN A 584 10.24 -9.77 5.80
CA GLN A 584 8.80 -9.85 5.57
C GLN A 584 8.29 -8.80 4.57
N ILE A 585 7.39 -9.20 3.67
CA ILE A 585 6.48 -8.28 2.96
C ILE A 585 5.12 -8.29 3.65
N ARG A 586 4.62 -7.13 4.09
CA ARG A 586 3.27 -6.96 4.64
C ARG A 586 2.45 -6.01 3.79
N LEU A 587 1.31 -6.48 3.28
CA LEU A 587 0.42 -5.70 2.43
C LEU A 587 -0.89 -5.37 3.15
N GLY A 588 -1.32 -4.10 3.10
CA GLY A 588 -2.56 -3.64 3.73
C GLY A 588 -3.65 -3.12 2.80
N ARG A 589 -3.31 -2.73 1.56
CA ARG A 589 -4.24 -2.17 0.57
C ARG A 589 -3.93 -2.65 -0.85
N ASP A 590 -4.70 -2.15 -1.81
CA ASP A 590 -4.71 -2.57 -3.22
C ASP A 590 -3.38 -2.40 -3.97
N LEU A 591 -3.03 -3.43 -4.75
CA LEU A 591 -1.97 -3.43 -5.77
C LEU A 591 -2.60 -3.70 -7.13
N ARG A 592 -2.33 -2.84 -8.11
CA ARG A 592 -2.96 -2.89 -9.44
C ARG A 592 -1.93 -2.69 -10.54
N ALA A 593 -1.74 -3.70 -11.38
CA ALA A 593 -0.85 -3.65 -12.54
C ALA A 593 -1.48 -4.31 -13.77
N GLY A 594 -1.05 -3.94 -14.97
CA GLY A 594 -1.58 -4.49 -16.22
C GLY A 594 -1.14 -5.92 -16.41
N ARG A 595 0.17 -6.15 -16.51
CA ARG A 595 0.77 -7.45 -16.84
C ARG A 595 1.19 -8.24 -15.61
N ARG A 596 1.88 -7.65 -14.64
CA ARG A 596 2.61 -8.44 -13.64
C ARG A 596 2.60 -7.83 -12.24
N ILE A 597 2.35 -8.66 -11.23
CA ILE A 597 2.59 -8.35 -9.82
C ILE A 597 3.47 -9.46 -9.23
N ASP A 598 4.68 -9.09 -8.81
CA ASP A 598 5.65 -10.01 -8.22
C ASP A 598 5.99 -9.61 -6.78
N LEU A 599 5.83 -10.55 -5.86
CA LEU A 599 6.24 -10.40 -4.47
C LEU A 599 7.32 -11.44 -4.13
N VAL A 600 8.47 -10.97 -3.67
CA VAL A 600 9.61 -11.81 -3.27
C VAL A 600 9.96 -11.51 -1.81
N GLY A 601 9.41 -12.30 -0.89
CA GLY A 601 9.72 -12.21 0.53
C GLY A 601 10.89 -13.14 0.92
N GLY A 602 11.40 -12.96 2.12
CA GLY A 602 12.53 -13.70 2.68
C GLY A 602 12.19 -14.50 3.93
N LEU A 603 13.17 -14.60 4.85
CA LEU A 603 13.04 -15.29 6.13
C LEU A 603 12.99 -14.27 7.27
N ASP A 604 11.81 -14.08 7.84
CA ASP A 604 11.60 -13.19 8.96
C ASP A 604 11.75 -13.94 10.31
N PRO A 605 12.45 -13.38 11.32
CA PRO A 605 12.45 -13.92 12.67
C PRO A 605 11.06 -13.90 13.31
N ILE A 606 10.75 -14.92 14.12
CA ILE A 606 9.50 -14.91 14.90
C ILE A 606 9.68 -14.02 16.13
N GLU A 607 8.86 -12.98 16.22
CA GLU A 607 8.79 -12.08 17.38
C GLU A 607 7.68 -12.50 18.34
N SER A 608 8.01 -12.65 19.62
CA SER A 608 7.00 -13.00 20.61
C SER A 608 5.97 -11.87 20.72
N SER A 609 4.69 -12.22 20.76
CA SER A 609 3.53 -11.32 20.89
C SER A 609 3.18 -10.44 19.68
N ILE A 610 3.93 -10.50 18.58
CA ILE A 610 3.55 -9.85 17.31
C ILE A 610 2.81 -10.87 16.42
N PRO A 611 1.51 -10.68 16.14
CA PRO A 611 0.78 -11.58 15.25
C PRO A 611 1.43 -11.63 13.86
N TYR A 612 1.53 -12.82 13.30
CA TYR A 612 2.06 -13.04 11.95
C TYR A 612 3.52 -12.60 11.73
N SER A 613 4.28 -12.30 12.79
CA SER A 613 5.75 -12.25 12.69
C SER A 613 6.29 -13.60 12.24
N GLY A 614 7.37 -13.60 11.48
CA GLY A 614 7.99 -14.77 10.90
C GLY A 614 7.42 -15.20 9.56
N ASN A 615 6.38 -14.51 9.04
CA ASN A 615 5.92 -14.71 7.66
C ASN A 615 6.90 -14.04 6.68
N GLY A 616 7.16 -14.69 5.55
CA GLY A 616 7.87 -14.05 4.43
C GLY A 616 6.96 -13.11 3.63
N ILE A 617 5.68 -13.49 3.45
CA ILE A 617 4.66 -12.63 2.83
C ILE A 617 3.36 -12.71 3.65
N LEU A 618 2.83 -11.56 4.03
CA LEU A 618 1.54 -11.39 4.69
C LEU A 618 0.64 -10.48 3.85
N VAL A 619 -0.41 -11.04 3.30
CA VAL A 619 -1.48 -10.32 2.61
C VAL A 619 -2.66 -10.19 3.57
N LEU A 620 -2.92 -8.98 4.08
CA LEU A 620 -4.05 -8.74 4.98
C LEU A 620 -5.39 -8.88 4.24
N GLY A 621 -6.46 -9.15 4.98
CA GLY A 621 -7.79 -9.42 4.40
C GLY A 621 -8.42 -8.23 3.65
N SER A 622 -7.86 -7.02 3.81
CA SER A 622 -8.27 -5.81 3.08
C SER A 622 -7.59 -5.64 1.72
N VAL A 623 -6.61 -6.48 1.38
CA VAL A 623 -5.82 -6.34 0.15
C VAL A 623 -6.56 -6.96 -1.03
N GLN A 624 -6.61 -6.23 -2.14
CA GLN A 624 -6.97 -6.76 -3.45
C GLN A 624 -5.81 -6.56 -4.43
N MET A 625 -5.26 -7.66 -4.94
CA MET A 625 -4.29 -7.63 -6.03
C MET A 625 -4.99 -7.93 -7.34
N ASN A 626 -4.83 -7.07 -8.34
CA ASN A 626 -5.55 -7.19 -9.60
C ASN A 626 -4.65 -6.95 -10.81
N THR A 627 -4.76 -7.86 -11.79
CA THR A 627 -4.22 -7.70 -13.14
C THR A 627 -5.32 -7.74 -14.21
N TRP A 628 -5.20 -6.88 -15.23
CA TRP A 628 -6.24 -6.68 -16.26
C TRP A 628 -5.77 -6.86 -17.70
N ARG A 629 -4.58 -7.42 -17.92
CA ARG A 629 -4.11 -7.78 -19.28
C ARG A 629 -4.20 -9.29 -19.51
N PRO A 630 -4.45 -9.73 -20.75
CA PRO A 630 -4.27 -11.13 -21.13
C PRO A 630 -2.83 -11.62 -20.85
N ASN A 631 -2.69 -12.89 -20.47
CA ASN A 631 -1.42 -13.49 -20.05
C ASN A 631 -0.74 -12.74 -18.89
N SER A 632 -1.54 -12.16 -18.00
CA SER A 632 -1.01 -11.51 -16.80
C SER A 632 -0.61 -12.51 -15.74
N GLU A 633 0.28 -12.10 -14.85
CA GLU A 633 0.84 -12.95 -13.82
C GLU A 633 0.78 -12.28 -12.45
N ILE A 634 0.37 -13.04 -11.43
CA ILE A 634 0.56 -12.68 -10.03
C ILE A 634 1.39 -13.77 -9.36
N ASN A 635 2.60 -13.43 -8.92
CA ASN A 635 3.57 -14.37 -8.38
C ASN A 635 3.93 -13.99 -6.94
N LEU A 636 3.70 -14.90 -6.00
CA LEU A 636 4.06 -14.74 -4.58
C LEU A 636 5.10 -15.79 -4.24
N ASN A 637 6.33 -15.40 -3.92
CA ASN A 637 7.41 -16.33 -3.62
C ASN A 637 8.14 -15.92 -2.33
N ALA A 638 8.27 -16.86 -1.39
CA ALA A 638 9.07 -16.65 -0.20
C ALA A 638 9.57 -17.98 0.39
N PRO A 639 10.80 -18.03 0.93
CA PRO A 639 11.27 -19.13 1.75
C PRO A 639 10.54 -19.15 3.11
N GLY A 640 10.15 -18.00 3.65
CA GLY A 640 9.26 -17.88 4.81
C GLY A 640 7.80 -18.17 4.46
N PRO A 641 6.92 -18.43 5.47
CA PRO A 641 5.50 -18.67 5.24
C PRO A 641 4.79 -17.54 4.47
N ILE A 642 3.85 -17.92 3.60
CA ILE A 642 2.97 -17.00 2.86
C ILE A 642 1.57 -17.13 3.44
N SER A 643 1.02 -16.02 3.95
CA SER A 643 -0.33 -15.97 4.50
C SER A 643 -1.20 -14.99 3.72
N ILE A 644 -2.27 -15.48 3.11
CA ILE A 644 -3.32 -14.68 2.48
C ILE A 644 -4.55 -14.73 3.39
N LEU A 645 -4.77 -13.67 4.16
CA LEU A 645 -5.83 -13.66 5.16
C LEU A 645 -7.22 -13.52 4.52
N ALA A 646 -8.22 -14.08 5.19
CA ALA A 646 -9.61 -13.86 4.81
C ALA A 646 -9.99 -12.38 5.06
N PRO A 647 -10.85 -11.79 4.22
CA PRO A 647 -11.47 -10.49 4.51
C PRO A 647 -12.21 -10.53 5.86
N ALA A 648 -12.33 -9.36 6.51
CA ALA A 648 -12.99 -9.25 7.80
C ALA A 648 -14.47 -9.69 7.76
N HIS A 649 -15.09 -9.65 6.58
CA HIS A 649 -16.47 -10.04 6.35
C HIS A 649 -16.57 -11.03 5.18
N THR A 650 -17.41 -12.05 5.31
CA THR A 650 -17.56 -13.09 4.27
C THR A 650 -18.47 -12.65 3.13
N GLN A 651 -19.21 -11.55 3.28
CA GLN A 651 -20.09 -10.98 2.26
C GLN A 651 -20.03 -9.46 2.33
N GLU A 652 -19.79 -8.84 1.17
CA GLU A 652 -19.70 -7.39 1.01
C GLU A 652 -20.54 -6.92 -0.19
N LEU A 653 -21.24 -5.81 0.00
CA LEU A 653 -21.97 -5.08 -1.03
C LEU A 653 -21.58 -3.61 -0.98
N ARG A 654 -20.69 -3.19 -1.87
CA ARG A 654 -20.16 -1.83 -1.92
C ARG A 654 -20.96 -0.93 -2.86
N ALA A 655 -21.04 0.36 -2.55
CA ALA A 655 -21.49 1.42 -3.44
C ALA A 655 -20.53 1.60 -4.63
N ASP A 656 -21.08 2.02 -5.76
CA ASP A 656 -20.33 2.27 -7.00
C ASP A 656 -19.68 3.67 -7.02
N ASP A 657 -20.18 4.63 -6.26
CA ASP A 657 -19.66 5.98 -6.11
C ASP A 657 -19.55 6.42 -4.64
N PHE A 658 -19.07 7.64 -4.40
CA PHE A 658 -18.97 8.26 -3.07
C PHE A 658 -20.32 8.79 -2.58
N ILE A 659 -20.42 9.04 -1.28
CA ILE A 659 -21.50 9.86 -0.72
C ILE A 659 -21.41 11.29 -1.26
N ASN A 660 -22.54 11.99 -1.28
CA ASN A 660 -22.60 13.35 -1.87
C ASN A 660 -21.79 14.40 -1.08
N LEU A 661 -21.82 14.34 0.25
CA LEU A 661 -21.14 15.28 1.15
C LEU A 661 -20.30 14.53 2.18
N ALA A 662 -19.04 14.93 2.37
CA ALA A 662 -18.14 14.28 3.34
C ALA A 662 -18.61 14.47 4.79
N SER A 663 -19.41 15.50 5.05
CA SER A 663 -20.06 15.76 6.34
C SER A 663 -21.10 14.71 6.74
N GLY A 664 -21.47 13.80 5.84
CA GLY A 664 -22.47 12.76 6.12
C GLY A 664 -23.92 13.28 6.15
N ARG A 665 -24.17 14.50 5.67
CA ARG A 665 -25.52 15.10 5.62
C ARG A 665 -26.26 14.70 4.35
N LEU A 666 -27.52 14.33 4.48
CA LEU A 666 -28.39 13.98 3.35
C LEU A 666 -29.27 15.17 2.95
N ALA A 667 -29.40 15.39 1.64
CA ALA A 667 -30.27 16.44 1.09
C ALA A 667 -31.75 16.03 1.09
N GLU A 668 -32.03 14.73 1.01
CA GLU A 668 -33.37 14.15 0.98
C GLU A 668 -33.39 12.83 1.76
N ASP A 669 -34.59 12.35 2.13
CA ASP A 669 -34.75 11.05 2.78
C ASP A 669 -34.30 9.92 1.84
N VAL A 670 -33.56 8.95 2.38
CA VAL A 670 -33.09 7.77 1.63
C VAL A 670 -33.84 6.53 2.11
N SER A 671 -34.40 5.74 1.19
CA SER A 671 -35.07 4.47 1.53
C SER A 671 -34.43 3.30 0.81
N LEU A 672 -34.04 2.24 1.54
CA LEU A 672 -33.35 1.07 0.99
C LEU A 672 -34.16 -0.21 1.25
N THR A 673 -34.42 -1.00 0.21
CA THR A 673 -35.04 -2.33 0.34
C THR A 673 -33.96 -3.41 0.32
N LEU A 674 -33.88 -4.20 1.38
CA LEU A 674 -32.81 -5.17 1.62
C LEU A 674 -33.36 -6.59 1.75
N TRP A 675 -32.61 -7.55 1.24
CA TRP A 675 -32.85 -8.98 1.42
C TRP A 675 -31.61 -9.66 1.98
N LEU A 676 -31.80 -10.66 2.85
CA LEU A 676 -30.73 -11.40 3.51
C LEU A 676 -31.12 -12.88 3.65
N SER A 677 -30.17 -13.81 3.47
CA SER A 677 -30.41 -15.25 3.65
C SER A 677 -29.51 -15.85 4.73
N LYS A 678 -30.12 -16.52 5.71
CA LYS A 678 -29.44 -17.26 6.78
C LYS A 678 -29.30 -18.75 6.48
N VAL A 679 -29.37 -19.11 5.19
CA VAL A 679 -29.37 -20.49 4.65
C VAL A 679 -30.72 -21.20 4.83
N ASP A 680 -31.19 -21.31 6.07
CA ASP A 680 -32.44 -22.00 6.45
C ASP A 680 -33.70 -21.11 6.30
N PHE A 681 -33.54 -19.79 6.33
CA PHE A 681 -34.61 -18.85 6.00
C PHE A 681 -34.10 -17.56 5.35
N ASP A 682 -35.00 -16.86 4.66
CA ASP A 682 -34.72 -15.60 3.96
C ASP A 682 -35.57 -14.46 4.52
N LEU A 683 -34.96 -13.29 4.63
CA LEU A 683 -35.50 -12.08 5.24
C LEU A 683 -35.61 -10.95 4.23
N ARG A 684 -36.59 -10.06 4.42
CA ARG A 684 -36.74 -8.81 3.66
C ARG A 684 -37.17 -7.66 4.55
N THR A 685 -36.65 -6.46 4.29
CA THR A 685 -37.07 -5.23 4.97
C THR A 685 -36.90 -4.01 4.07
N GLN A 686 -37.54 -2.89 4.45
CA GLN A 686 -37.26 -1.56 3.91
C GLN A 686 -36.88 -0.65 5.08
N ILE A 687 -35.74 0.03 4.97
CA ILE A 687 -35.29 1.03 5.94
C ILE A 687 -35.36 2.43 5.32
N THR A 688 -35.55 3.45 6.17
CA THR A 688 -35.52 4.86 5.76
C THR A 688 -34.61 5.63 6.69
N VAL A 689 -33.70 6.42 6.14
CA VAL A 689 -32.87 7.40 6.87
C VAL A 689 -33.38 8.81 6.51
N PRO A 690 -34.04 9.51 7.44
CA PRO A 690 -34.52 10.86 7.20
C PRO A 690 -33.37 11.88 7.07
N ALA A 691 -33.47 12.81 6.12
CA ALA A 691 -32.48 13.87 5.98
C ALA A 691 -32.36 14.74 7.25
N THR A 692 -33.46 14.92 7.97
CA THR A 692 -33.52 15.69 9.22
C THR A 692 -32.64 15.13 10.33
N ASP A 693 -32.42 13.81 10.32
CA ASP A 693 -31.65 13.14 11.37
C ASP A 693 -30.15 13.36 11.18
N THR A 694 -29.74 13.64 9.93
CA THR A 694 -28.33 13.86 9.55
C THR A 694 -27.85 15.31 9.71
N LEU A 695 -28.71 16.25 10.13
CA LEU A 695 -28.38 17.69 10.16
C LEU A 695 -27.20 18.05 11.07
N THR A 696 -26.96 17.24 12.10
CA THR A 696 -25.87 17.43 13.06
C THR A 696 -24.59 16.67 12.70
N ASN A 697 -24.59 15.92 11.60
CA ASN A 697 -23.44 15.13 11.18
C ASN A 697 -22.27 16.07 10.83
N ASP A 698 -21.08 15.67 11.24
CA ASP A 698 -19.80 16.36 11.02
C ASP A 698 -18.78 15.46 10.29
N GLY A 699 -19.21 14.25 9.90
CA GLY A 699 -18.43 13.32 9.08
C GLY A 699 -19.20 12.07 8.64
N ILE A 700 -18.59 11.27 7.77
CA ILE A 700 -19.15 10.01 7.28
C ILE A 700 -19.45 9.00 8.41
N GLU A 701 -18.71 9.05 9.52
CA GLU A 701 -18.91 8.20 10.70
C GLU A 701 -20.29 8.41 11.35
N ASP A 702 -20.80 9.64 11.34
CA ASP A 702 -22.15 9.93 11.85
C ASP A 702 -23.22 9.32 10.93
N LEU A 703 -23.02 9.41 9.60
CA LEU A 703 -23.92 8.79 8.62
C LEU A 703 -23.91 7.25 8.69
N LEU A 704 -22.73 6.65 8.92
CA LEU A 704 -22.58 5.22 9.20
C LEU A 704 -23.42 4.82 10.42
N GLN A 705 -23.37 5.63 11.48
CA GLN A 705 -24.14 5.40 12.71
C GLN A 705 -25.65 5.53 12.47
N ASP A 706 -26.09 6.51 11.68
CA ASP A 706 -27.50 6.69 11.30
C ASP A 706 -28.05 5.50 10.51
N LEU A 707 -27.30 5.04 9.49
CA LEU A 707 -27.66 3.85 8.72
C LEU A 707 -27.68 2.59 9.57
N GLN A 708 -26.69 2.41 10.46
CA GLN A 708 -26.64 1.27 11.36
C GLN A 708 -27.80 1.28 12.36
N ASN A 709 -28.21 2.46 12.84
CA ASN A 709 -29.37 2.61 13.72
C ASN A 709 -30.66 2.24 12.99
N ALA A 710 -30.82 2.65 11.73
CA ALA A 710 -31.96 2.29 10.90
C ALA A 710 -32.04 0.77 10.66
N LEU A 711 -30.91 0.11 10.36
CA LEU A 711 -30.83 -1.35 10.23
C LEU A 711 -31.20 -2.09 11.51
N ASN A 712 -30.68 -1.62 12.65
CA ASN A 712 -30.92 -2.23 13.96
C ASN A 712 -32.35 -2.03 14.48
N ALA A 713 -33.03 -0.95 14.06
CA ALA A 713 -34.42 -0.67 14.40
C ALA A 713 -35.43 -1.37 13.47
N ALA A 714 -34.98 -1.85 12.31
CA ALA A 714 -35.84 -2.46 11.30
C ALA A 714 -36.46 -3.79 11.77
N VAL A 715 -37.70 -4.02 11.34
CA VAL A 715 -38.39 -5.30 11.52
C VAL A 715 -38.32 -6.09 10.22
N TRP A 716 -37.55 -7.17 10.21
CA TRP A 716 -37.36 -8.01 9.03
C TRP A 716 -38.47 -9.06 8.93
N THR A 717 -39.04 -9.23 7.74
CA THR A 717 -40.10 -10.23 7.49
C THR A 717 -39.50 -11.46 6.83
N VAL A 718 -39.82 -12.65 7.35
CA VAL A 718 -39.39 -13.93 6.77
C VAL A 718 -40.22 -14.23 5.51
N ILE A 719 -39.57 -14.38 4.35
CA ILE A 719 -40.25 -14.61 3.06
C ILE A 719 -40.10 -16.05 2.53
N ARG A 720 -39.14 -16.81 3.06
CA ARG A 720 -38.91 -18.24 2.81
C ARG A 720 -38.35 -18.86 4.09
N SER A 721 -38.75 -20.08 4.45
CA SER A 721 -38.15 -20.78 5.58
C SER A 721 -38.30 -22.30 5.47
N ASP A 722 -37.25 -23.01 5.84
CA ASP A 722 -37.25 -24.43 6.21
C ASP A 722 -37.04 -24.63 7.74
N ASN A 723 -36.84 -23.54 8.49
CA ASN A 723 -36.67 -23.54 9.94
C ASN A 723 -38.00 -23.34 10.66
N ALA A 724 -38.42 -24.35 11.43
CA ALA A 724 -39.68 -24.33 12.19
C ALA A 724 -39.77 -23.21 13.25
N LEU A 725 -38.65 -22.65 13.72
CA LEU A 725 -38.63 -21.51 14.66
C LEU A 725 -38.89 -20.16 13.98
N HIS A 726 -38.72 -20.09 12.67
CA HIS A 726 -38.88 -18.86 11.87
C HIS A 726 -39.83 -19.11 10.69
N PRO A 727 -41.15 -19.27 10.92
CA PRO A 727 -42.09 -19.51 9.83
C PRO A 727 -42.20 -18.30 8.90
N VAL A 728 -42.62 -18.54 7.65
CA VAL A 728 -42.92 -17.47 6.68
C VAL A 728 -43.93 -16.48 7.29
N ASP A 729 -43.75 -15.19 6.98
CA ASP A 729 -44.48 -14.04 7.53
C ASP A 729 -44.20 -13.70 9.01
N SER A 730 -43.31 -14.43 9.69
CA SER A 730 -42.84 -14.02 11.02
C SER A 730 -41.83 -12.88 10.95
N HIS A 731 -41.61 -12.24 12.09
CA HIS A 731 -40.69 -11.11 12.24
C HIS A 731 -39.35 -11.53 12.85
N TYR A 732 -38.27 -10.92 12.38
CA TYR A 732 -36.92 -11.07 12.88
C TYR A 732 -36.31 -9.69 13.15
N SER A 733 -35.50 -9.60 14.19
CA SER A 733 -34.79 -8.37 14.56
C SER A 733 -33.34 -8.71 14.88
N PHE A 734 -32.43 -7.84 14.47
CA PHE A 734 -31.00 -8.02 14.70
C PHE A 734 -30.65 -7.90 16.18
N MET A 735 -29.64 -8.64 16.63
CA MET A 735 -29.04 -8.42 17.94
C MET A 735 -28.15 -7.19 17.88
N ARG A 736 -28.47 -6.14 18.66
CA ARG A 736 -27.72 -4.88 18.62
C ARG A 736 -26.23 -5.02 18.94
N SER A 737 -25.84 -5.99 19.77
CA SER A 737 -24.44 -6.25 20.13
C SER A 737 -23.65 -7.01 19.06
N ASN A 738 -24.33 -7.61 18.09
CA ASN A 738 -23.72 -8.35 16.99
C ASN A 738 -24.72 -8.40 15.81
N PRO A 739 -24.85 -7.30 15.05
CA PRO A 739 -25.83 -7.21 13.98
C PRO A 739 -25.49 -8.15 12.83
N ASP A 740 -26.51 -8.70 12.16
CA ASP A 740 -26.32 -9.60 11.01
C ASP A 740 -25.85 -8.85 9.75
N LEU A 741 -26.01 -7.52 9.71
CA LEU A 741 -25.50 -6.63 8.67
C LEU A 741 -24.91 -5.38 9.31
N VAL A 742 -23.68 -5.05 8.93
CA VAL A 742 -22.91 -3.91 9.39
C VAL A 742 -22.74 -2.93 8.23
N VAL A 743 -22.83 -1.63 8.51
CA VAL A 743 -22.46 -0.58 7.56
C VAL A 743 -21.00 -0.23 7.78
N ALA A 744 -20.22 -0.23 6.71
CA ALA A 744 -18.79 0.08 6.74
C ALA A 744 -18.41 1.02 5.58
N VAL A 745 -17.19 1.54 5.64
CA VAL A 745 -16.58 2.28 4.52
C VAL A 745 -15.42 1.47 3.97
N LEU A 746 -15.48 1.15 2.68
CA LEU A 746 -14.45 0.44 1.93
C LEU A 746 -14.04 1.31 0.74
N ASP A 747 -12.76 1.66 0.63
CA ASP A 747 -12.23 2.61 -0.36
C ASP A 747 -12.95 3.97 -0.39
N SER A 748 -13.34 4.47 0.78
CA SER A 748 -14.14 5.71 0.95
C SER A 748 -15.57 5.62 0.40
N LYS A 749 -16.05 4.41 0.06
CA LYS A 749 -17.43 4.16 -0.38
C LYS A 749 -18.19 3.38 0.69
N LEU A 750 -19.49 3.63 0.81
CA LEU A 750 -20.34 2.87 1.73
C LEU A 750 -20.43 1.40 1.29
N ALA A 751 -20.45 0.50 2.26
CA ALA A 751 -20.64 -0.92 2.04
C ALA A 751 -21.56 -1.52 3.11
N PHE A 752 -22.38 -2.48 2.69
CA PHE A 752 -23.01 -3.40 3.61
C PHE A 752 -22.15 -4.66 3.71
N THR A 753 -21.81 -5.03 4.94
CA THR A 753 -20.94 -6.17 5.22
C THR A 753 -21.60 -7.10 6.24
N GLY A 754 -21.30 -8.39 6.16
CA GLY A 754 -21.84 -9.34 7.12
C GLY A 754 -21.44 -10.78 6.83
N PRO A 755 -21.84 -11.72 7.70
CA PRO A 755 -21.55 -13.14 7.51
C PRO A 755 -22.50 -13.82 6.49
N TRP A 756 -23.62 -13.17 6.16
CA TRP A 756 -24.72 -13.75 5.39
C TRP A 756 -24.89 -13.09 4.03
N LYS A 757 -25.32 -13.88 3.03
CA LYS A 757 -25.59 -13.36 1.69
C LYS A 757 -26.74 -12.37 1.76
N HIS A 758 -26.54 -11.18 1.21
CA HIS A 758 -27.51 -10.10 1.21
C HIS A 758 -27.56 -9.42 -0.15
N ARG A 759 -28.59 -8.61 -0.39
CA ARG A 759 -28.72 -7.82 -1.62
C ARG A 759 -29.47 -6.52 -1.37
N LEU A 760 -29.11 -5.49 -2.13
CA LEU A 760 -29.89 -4.27 -2.28
C LEU A 760 -30.84 -4.45 -3.46
N GLU A 761 -32.13 -4.31 -3.22
CA GLU A 761 -33.15 -4.49 -4.23
C GLU A 761 -33.53 -3.17 -4.90
N VAL A 762 -33.71 -3.19 -6.22
CA VAL A 762 -34.13 -1.99 -6.96
C VAL A 762 -35.55 -1.56 -6.62
N ASN A 763 -36.45 -2.54 -6.42
CA ASN A 763 -37.85 -2.27 -6.15
C ASN A 763 -38.05 -1.83 -4.69
N GLY A 764 -38.52 -0.59 -4.50
CA GLY A 764 -38.74 0.00 -3.17
C GLY A 764 -37.54 0.74 -2.61
N THR A 765 -36.44 0.84 -3.36
CA THR A 765 -35.31 1.70 -3.02
C THR A 765 -35.47 3.07 -3.68
N ALA A 766 -35.18 4.16 -2.97
CA ALA A 766 -35.28 5.54 -3.44
C ALA A 766 -34.12 6.37 -2.88
N ASN A 767 -33.57 7.28 -3.70
CA ASN A 767 -32.47 8.19 -3.38
C ASN A 767 -31.17 7.50 -2.92
N ALA A 768 -30.92 6.26 -3.37
CA ALA A 768 -29.72 5.50 -2.99
C ALA A 768 -28.42 6.08 -3.58
N ASP A 769 -28.53 6.92 -4.61
CA ASP A 769 -27.44 7.69 -5.21
C ASP A 769 -26.81 8.68 -4.21
N LEU A 770 -27.57 9.20 -3.25
CA LEU A 770 -27.03 10.05 -2.18
C LEU A 770 -26.04 9.30 -1.27
N LEU A 771 -26.15 7.97 -1.23
CA LEU A 771 -25.26 7.07 -0.49
C LEU A 771 -24.19 6.41 -1.41
N GLY A 772 -24.13 6.83 -2.68
CA GLY A 772 -23.16 6.33 -3.66
C GLY A 772 -23.63 5.13 -4.49
N TRP A 773 -24.84 4.61 -4.33
CA TRP A 773 -25.39 3.57 -5.22
C TRP A 773 -26.06 4.21 -6.44
N THR A 774 -25.25 4.63 -7.43
CA THR A 774 -25.75 5.35 -8.62
C THR A 774 -26.20 4.42 -9.75
N ASP A 775 -25.69 3.19 -9.80
CA ASP A 775 -26.05 2.16 -10.80
C ASP A 775 -26.97 1.06 -10.26
N LEU A 776 -28.10 1.46 -9.64
CA LEU A 776 -29.11 0.52 -9.15
C LEU A 776 -30.17 0.20 -10.23
N SER A 777 -29.74 -0.35 -11.36
CA SER A 777 -30.65 -0.78 -12.45
C SER A 777 -31.21 -2.20 -12.24
N THR A 778 -30.52 -3.02 -11.46
CA THR A 778 -30.91 -4.39 -11.07
C THR A 778 -30.59 -4.64 -9.59
N ASN A 779 -31.05 -5.75 -9.02
CA ASN A 779 -30.69 -6.09 -7.64
C ASN A 779 -29.18 -6.33 -7.53
N LEU A 780 -28.52 -5.63 -6.61
CA LEU A 780 -27.10 -5.78 -6.33
C LEU A 780 -26.89 -6.84 -5.25
N ASN A 781 -26.17 -7.91 -5.54
CA ASN A 781 -25.93 -9.02 -4.61
C ASN A 781 -24.58 -8.87 -3.93
N SER A 782 -24.52 -9.21 -2.65
CA SER A 782 -23.25 -9.31 -1.91
C SER A 782 -22.37 -10.42 -2.48
N SER A 783 -21.07 -10.23 -2.36
CA SER A 783 -20.07 -11.24 -2.69
C SER A 783 -18.85 -11.11 -1.78
N LEU A 784 -18.04 -12.17 -1.72
CA LEU A 784 -16.71 -12.10 -1.10
C LEU A 784 -15.72 -11.60 -2.15
N PRO A 785 -15.00 -10.49 -1.92
CA PRO A 785 -13.97 -10.03 -2.85
C PRO A 785 -12.87 -11.07 -3.08
N TYR A 786 -12.24 -11.01 -4.25
CA TYR A 786 -11.03 -11.77 -4.55
C TYR A 786 -9.82 -11.03 -3.98
N ALA A 787 -9.01 -11.74 -3.19
CA ALA A 787 -7.74 -11.21 -2.70
C ALA A 787 -6.72 -11.14 -3.85
N LEU A 788 -6.77 -12.12 -4.76
CA LEU A 788 -5.92 -12.22 -5.94
C LEU A 788 -6.81 -12.44 -7.17
N LEU A 789 -6.74 -11.53 -8.14
CA LEU A 789 -7.60 -11.50 -9.31
C LEU A 789 -6.79 -11.31 -10.60
N ALA A 790 -6.76 -12.34 -11.45
CA ALA A 790 -6.13 -12.33 -12.77
C ALA A 790 -7.08 -12.97 -13.79
N ALA A 791 -8.19 -12.28 -14.11
CA ALA A 791 -9.34 -12.87 -14.80
C ALA A 791 -9.23 -12.92 -16.33
N GLU A 792 -8.26 -12.22 -16.94
CA GLU A 792 -8.12 -12.11 -18.39
C GLU A 792 -7.47 -13.35 -19.02
N ALA A 793 -7.85 -13.70 -20.25
CA ALA A 793 -7.42 -14.93 -20.93
C ALA A 793 -5.90 -15.16 -20.88
N GLY A 794 -5.49 -16.40 -20.58
CA GLY A 794 -4.08 -16.79 -20.47
C GLY A 794 -3.40 -16.41 -19.16
N SER A 795 -4.07 -15.70 -18.24
CA SER A 795 -3.46 -15.24 -16.99
C SER A 795 -3.28 -16.35 -15.96
N VAL A 796 -2.20 -16.25 -15.17
CA VAL A 796 -1.76 -17.29 -14.23
C VAL A 796 -1.48 -16.68 -12.85
N ILE A 797 -1.76 -17.45 -11.79
CA ILE A 797 -1.36 -17.10 -10.42
C ILE A 797 -0.46 -18.19 -9.87
N ARG A 798 0.71 -17.81 -9.35
CA ARG A 798 1.69 -18.73 -8.74
C ARG A 798 1.95 -18.36 -7.29
N ILE A 799 1.79 -19.32 -6.40
CA ILE A 799 2.11 -19.18 -4.98
C ILE A 799 3.20 -20.20 -4.65
N GLY A 800 4.41 -19.71 -4.37
CA GLY A 800 5.64 -20.48 -4.36
C GLY A 800 6.16 -20.78 -5.76
N THR A 801 7.28 -21.49 -5.84
CA THR A 801 7.96 -21.86 -7.10
C THR A 801 8.30 -23.35 -7.15
N PRO A 802 8.38 -23.97 -8.34
CA PRO A 802 8.74 -25.39 -8.45
C PRO A 802 10.15 -25.74 -7.96
N ALA A 803 11.10 -24.81 -8.08
CA ALA A 803 12.53 -25.03 -7.84
C ALA A 803 13.14 -24.17 -6.72
N GLY A 804 12.39 -23.22 -6.15
CA GLY A 804 12.85 -22.33 -5.10
C GLY A 804 12.55 -22.84 -3.69
N PRO A 805 13.20 -22.26 -2.66
CA PRO A 805 12.78 -22.51 -1.28
C PRO A 805 11.39 -21.92 -1.07
N ASN A 806 10.43 -22.76 -0.68
CA ASN A 806 9.06 -22.35 -0.41
C ASN A 806 8.77 -22.47 1.09
N GLY A 807 8.02 -21.51 1.63
CA GLY A 807 7.47 -21.59 2.98
C GLY A 807 6.17 -22.39 3.08
N LYS A 808 5.56 -22.35 4.27
CA LYS A 808 4.19 -22.84 4.50
C LYS A 808 3.17 -21.88 3.91
N LEU A 809 2.00 -22.37 3.53
CA LEU A 809 0.95 -21.56 2.90
C LEU A 809 -0.33 -21.60 3.74
N TYR A 810 -0.87 -20.42 4.03
CA TYR A 810 -2.22 -20.24 4.57
C TYR A 810 -3.03 -19.37 3.60
N ILE A 811 -4.19 -19.84 3.16
CA ILE A 811 -5.05 -19.17 2.18
C ILE A 811 -6.48 -19.12 2.71
N GLY A 812 -6.89 -17.96 3.22
CA GLY A 812 -8.26 -17.65 3.63
C GLY A 812 -9.01 -16.74 2.64
N GLY A 813 -8.29 -16.00 1.79
CA GLY A 813 -8.87 -15.17 0.72
C GLY A 813 -9.20 -15.96 -0.56
N LYS A 814 -10.08 -15.42 -1.41
CA LYS A 814 -10.39 -16.02 -2.72
C LYS A 814 -9.33 -15.65 -3.76
N VAL A 815 -9.03 -16.60 -4.65
CA VAL A 815 -8.05 -16.48 -5.73
C VAL A 815 -8.74 -16.88 -7.04
N LEU A 816 -8.66 -16.00 -8.05
CA LEU A 816 -9.17 -16.28 -9.40
C LEU A 816 -8.09 -16.03 -10.44
N ALA A 817 -7.78 -17.05 -11.24
CA ALA A 817 -6.97 -16.92 -12.45
C ALA A 817 -7.78 -17.30 -13.69
N ALA A 818 -7.40 -16.84 -14.87
CA ALA A 818 -8.07 -17.28 -16.09
C ALA A 818 -7.64 -18.67 -16.52
N GLN A 819 -6.33 -18.94 -16.53
CA GLN A 819 -5.73 -20.10 -17.18
C GLN A 819 -5.15 -21.11 -16.20
N GLU A 820 -4.43 -20.67 -15.16
CA GLU A 820 -3.76 -21.62 -14.27
C GLU A 820 -3.56 -21.05 -12.87
N ILE A 821 -3.70 -21.91 -11.86
CA ILE A 821 -3.23 -21.65 -10.50
C ILE A 821 -2.21 -22.73 -10.15
N GLU A 822 -0.99 -22.29 -9.81
CA GLU A 822 0.10 -23.15 -9.34
C GLU A 822 0.36 -22.87 -7.86
N LEU A 823 0.39 -23.91 -7.04
CA LEU A 823 0.68 -23.81 -5.62
C LEU A 823 1.82 -24.76 -5.25
N HIS A 824 2.89 -24.19 -4.68
CA HIS A 824 4.08 -24.90 -4.21
C HIS A 824 4.38 -24.50 -2.77
N SER A 825 4.43 -25.48 -1.86
CA SER A 825 4.83 -25.22 -0.47
C SER A 825 6.17 -25.88 -0.13
N GLY A 826 6.73 -25.49 1.01
CA GLY A 826 7.96 -26.06 1.55
C GLY A 826 7.86 -27.54 1.84
N ALA A 827 9.02 -28.21 1.81
CA ALA A 827 9.20 -29.59 2.22
C ALA A 827 9.09 -29.74 3.75
N PRO A 828 8.83 -30.96 4.27
CA PRO A 828 8.74 -31.16 5.70
C PRO A 828 10.08 -30.90 6.39
N ASP A 829 10.10 -29.98 7.36
CA ASP A 829 11.25 -29.74 8.23
C ASP A 829 11.41 -30.94 9.18
N ALA A 830 12.63 -31.49 9.26
CA ALA A 830 12.98 -32.58 10.14
C ALA A 830 12.78 -32.25 11.64
N SER A 831 12.71 -30.96 12.00
CA SER A 831 12.44 -30.49 13.35
C SER A 831 10.95 -30.26 13.65
N ALA A 832 10.09 -30.25 12.62
CA ALA A 832 8.67 -29.96 12.77
C ALA A 832 7.89 -31.16 13.33
N SER A 833 6.80 -30.85 14.06
CA SER A 833 5.86 -31.88 14.53
C SER A 833 5.30 -32.67 13.34
N PRO A 834 5.08 -33.99 13.47
CA PRO A 834 4.42 -34.80 12.43
C PRO A 834 3.06 -34.26 11.98
N ASP A 835 2.37 -33.50 12.85
CA ASP A 835 1.05 -32.91 12.56
C ASP A 835 1.11 -31.53 11.90
N THR A 836 2.31 -31.07 11.53
CA THR A 836 2.49 -29.73 10.96
C THR A 836 1.82 -29.62 9.59
N VAL A 837 0.90 -28.68 9.44
CA VAL A 837 0.24 -28.37 8.16
C VAL A 837 1.13 -27.44 7.33
N TYR A 838 1.39 -27.82 6.09
CA TYR A 838 2.21 -27.03 5.14
C TYR A 838 1.37 -26.20 4.19
N VAL A 839 0.16 -26.66 3.90
CA VAL A 839 -0.83 -25.90 3.12
C VAL A 839 -2.17 -26.01 3.84
N ASP A 840 -2.69 -24.85 4.23
CA ASP A 840 -4.02 -24.71 4.82
C ASP A 840 -4.87 -23.78 3.92
N LEU A 841 -5.77 -24.37 3.14
CA LEU A 841 -6.83 -23.62 2.47
C LEU A 841 -8.01 -23.53 3.44
N ASP A 842 -8.23 -22.37 4.05
CA ASP A 842 -9.26 -22.16 5.05
C ASP A 842 -10.66 -22.24 4.45
N SER A 843 -11.69 -22.35 5.28
CA SER A 843 -13.10 -22.51 4.92
C SER A 843 -13.66 -21.40 4.00
N THR A 844 -13.14 -20.18 4.11
CA THR A 844 -13.48 -19.05 3.22
C THR A 844 -12.63 -18.98 1.95
N GLY A 845 -11.54 -19.77 1.91
CA GLY A 845 -10.65 -19.85 0.76
C GLY A 845 -11.35 -20.49 -0.45
N LEU A 846 -11.14 -19.89 -1.61
CA LEU A 846 -11.57 -20.42 -2.89
C LEU A 846 -10.42 -20.29 -3.87
N LEU A 847 -10.04 -21.39 -4.51
CA LEU A 847 -9.17 -21.38 -5.68
C LEU A 847 -10.04 -21.63 -6.91
N GLU A 848 -10.07 -20.68 -7.84
CA GLU A 848 -10.94 -20.75 -9.01
C GLU A 848 -10.16 -20.42 -10.29
N THR A 849 -10.38 -21.20 -11.34
CA THR A 849 -9.95 -20.84 -12.70
C THR A 849 -11.13 -20.71 -13.63
N VAL A 850 -11.07 -19.75 -14.56
CA VAL A 850 -12.11 -19.53 -15.56
C VAL A 850 -12.10 -20.65 -16.62
N ASP A 851 -10.95 -20.88 -17.26
CA ASP A 851 -10.80 -21.85 -18.36
C ASP A 851 -9.41 -22.53 -18.37
N GLY A 852 -8.96 -23.01 -17.20
CA GLY A 852 -7.81 -23.90 -17.18
C GLY A 852 -7.58 -24.62 -15.87
N SER A 853 -6.46 -25.31 -15.72
CA SER A 853 -6.26 -26.30 -14.66
C SER A 853 -5.75 -25.67 -13.36
N ILE A 854 -5.93 -26.39 -12.25
CA ILE A 854 -5.36 -26.02 -10.95
C ILE A 854 -4.39 -27.12 -10.54
N THR A 855 -3.12 -26.75 -10.34
CA THR A 855 -2.06 -27.67 -9.91
C THR A 855 -1.60 -27.29 -8.51
N LEU A 856 -1.91 -28.16 -7.56
CA LEU A 856 -1.52 -28.05 -6.16
C LEU A 856 -0.42 -29.09 -5.90
N SER A 857 0.80 -28.63 -5.66
CA SER A 857 1.95 -29.46 -5.29
C SER A 857 2.46 -29.11 -3.89
N PRO A 858 1.64 -29.33 -2.84
CA PRO A 858 2.09 -29.17 -1.47
C PRO A 858 3.24 -30.10 -1.12
N GLY A 859 4.20 -29.57 -0.37
CA GLY A 859 5.43 -30.28 -0.01
C GLY A 859 5.25 -31.37 1.04
N ALA A 860 4.18 -31.39 1.86
CA ALA A 860 3.93 -32.41 2.90
C ALA A 860 2.43 -32.46 3.29
N ASN A 861 2.08 -32.51 4.58
CA ASN A 861 0.70 -32.56 5.07
C ASN A 861 -0.12 -31.33 4.63
N THR A 862 -1.28 -31.58 4.02
CA THR A 862 -2.17 -30.58 3.39
C THR A 862 -3.57 -30.69 3.96
N VAL A 863 -4.16 -29.55 4.33
CA VAL A 863 -5.56 -29.46 4.76
C VAL A 863 -6.31 -28.50 3.85
N LEU A 864 -7.34 -28.99 3.16
CA LEU A 864 -8.18 -28.19 2.27
C LEU A 864 -9.59 -28.08 2.83
N ARG A 865 -9.89 -27.01 3.57
CA ARG A 865 -11.23 -26.67 4.09
C ARG A 865 -12.06 -25.88 3.07
N GLY A 866 -11.40 -25.01 2.31
CA GLY A 866 -12.01 -24.25 1.21
C GLY A 866 -12.22 -25.06 -0.06
N SER A 867 -12.85 -24.45 -1.06
CA SER A 867 -13.19 -25.12 -2.33
C SER A 867 -12.15 -24.84 -3.43
N VAL A 868 -12.05 -25.77 -4.37
CA VAL A 868 -11.21 -25.67 -5.57
C VAL A 868 -12.09 -25.92 -6.80
N ILE A 869 -12.11 -24.99 -7.74
CA ILE A 869 -12.96 -25.02 -8.93
C ILE A 869 -12.11 -24.76 -10.18
N ALA A 870 -11.92 -25.78 -11.01
CA ALA A 870 -11.31 -25.64 -12.31
C ALA A 870 -12.41 -25.58 -13.40
N GLY A 871 -12.75 -24.36 -13.86
CA GLY A 871 -14.02 -24.07 -14.55
C GLY A 871 -14.12 -24.48 -16.03
N GLY A 872 -12.99 -24.57 -16.74
CA GLY A 872 -12.96 -24.87 -18.18
C GLY A 872 -13.31 -26.32 -18.53
N PRO A 873 -13.84 -26.64 -19.72
CA PRO A 873 -14.23 -28.01 -20.09
C PRO A 873 -13.10 -29.04 -20.15
N GLN A 874 -11.85 -28.57 -20.29
CA GLN A 874 -10.64 -29.42 -20.29
C GLN A 874 -9.77 -29.18 -19.04
N SER A 875 -10.30 -28.43 -18.08
CA SER A 875 -9.60 -28.10 -16.86
C SER A 875 -9.57 -29.27 -15.90
N ASP A 876 -8.39 -29.52 -15.35
CA ASP A 876 -8.15 -30.57 -14.38
C ASP A 876 -7.83 -29.96 -13.01
N VAL A 877 -8.14 -30.70 -11.95
CA VAL A 877 -7.63 -30.44 -10.59
C VAL A 877 -6.59 -31.50 -10.29
N ILE A 878 -5.33 -31.09 -10.12
CA ILE A 878 -4.21 -31.97 -9.81
C ILE A 878 -3.70 -31.61 -8.41
N LEU A 879 -3.79 -32.53 -7.47
CA LEU A 879 -3.37 -32.34 -6.09
C LEU A 879 -2.40 -33.45 -5.67
N THR A 880 -1.14 -33.08 -5.40
CA THR A 880 -0.07 -34.03 -5.06
C THR A 880 0.65 -33.63 -3.77
N ALA A 881 0.59 -34.46 -2.74
CA ALA A 881 1.27 -34.25 -1.46
C ALA A 881 2.31 -35.35 -1.15
N SER A 882 3.43 -35.00 -0.53
CA SER A 882 4.45 -36.01 -0.19
C SER A 882 4.11 -36.87 1.03
N GLU A 883 3.19 -36.42 1.90
CA GLU A 883 2.78 -37.12 3.14
C GLU A 883 1.28 -37.45 3.13
N SER A 884 0.42 -36.48 3.45
CA SER A 884 -1.02 -36.67 3.63
C SER A 884 -1.87 -35.53 3.08
N ILE A 885 -3.11 -35.83 2.68
CA ILE A 885 -4.14 -34.87 2.27
C ILE A 885 -5.40 -35.10 3.11
N HIS A 886 -5.84 -34.05 3.80
CA HIS A 886 -7.16 -33.98 4.42
C HIS A 886 -8.06 -33.04 3.62
N LEU A 887 -9.03 -33.62 2.92
CA LEU A 887 -9.95 -32.87 2.06
C LEU A 887 -11.29 -32.67 2.76
N ARG A 888 -11.61 -31.41 3.08
CA ARG A 888 -12.85 -30.99 3.75
C ARG A 888 -13.72 -30.11 2.87
N GLY A 889 -13.17 -29.37 1.91
CA GLY A 889 -13.92 -28.60 0.94
C GLY A 889 -14.14 -29.33 -0.39
N ASN A 890 -14.85 -28.68 -1.32
CA ASN A 890 -15.25 -29.29 -2.58
C ASN A 890 -14.14 -29.20 -3.64
N LEU A 891 -13.99 -30.25 -4.44
CA LEU A 891 -13.18 -30.23 -5.67
C LEU A 891 -14.11 -30.35 -6.88
N THR A 892 -14.08 -29.35 -7.74
CA THR A 892 -14.81 -29.35 -9.01
C THR A 892 -13.83 -29.16 -10.16
N ALA A 893 -13.89 -30.02 -11.17
CA ALA A 893 -13.08 -29.89 -12.38
C ALA A 893 -13.96 -29.93 -13.64
N GLY A 894 -13.42 -29.45 -14.76
CA GLY A 894 -13.99 -29.70 -16.07
C GLY A 894 -13.95 -31.16 -16.44
N ARG A 895 -12.74 -31.74 -16.37
CA ARG A 895 -12.41 -33.06 -16.88
C ARG A 895 -11.86 -33.99 -15.79
N ASP A 896 -10.59 -33.87 -15.40
CA ASP A 896 -10.00 -34.82 -14.45
C ASP A 896 -9.83 -34.23 -13.03
N ILE A 897 -10.07 -35.06 -12.01
CA ILE A 897 -9.65 -34.81 -10.62
C ILE A 897 -8.62 -35.88 -10.27
N LEU A 898 -7.38 -35.45 -10.04
CA LEU A 898 -6.24 -36.30 -9.70
C LEU A 898 -5.76 -35.95 -8.29
N VAL A 899 -5.98 -36.83 -7.32
CA VAL A 899 -5.51 -36.66 -5.94
C VAL A 899 -4.50 -37.74 -5.60
N SER A 900 -3.28 -37.36 -5.25
CA SER A 900 -2.19 -38.27 -4.92
C SER A 900 -1.51 -37.87 -3.62
N ALA A 901 -1.30 -38.81 -2.70
CA ALA A 901 -0.55 -38.54 -1.48
C ALA A 901 0.31 -39.71 -0.98
N GLY A 902 1.40 -39.34 -0.31
CA GLY A 902 2.31 -40.27 0.33
C GLY A 902 3.50 -40.62 -0.56
N SER A 903 4.69 -40.58 0.02
CA SER A 903 5.95 -40.94 -0.63
C SER A 903 6.71 -42.02 0.14
N THR A 904 6.35 -42.24 1.41
CA THR A 904 6.98 -43.23 2.29
C THR A 904 5.93 -44.19 2.85
N ILE A 905 6.27 -45.48 2.88
CA ILE A 905 5.40 -46.52 3.43
C ILE A 905 5.47 -46.43 4.95
N ARG A 906 4.35 -46.06 5.58
CA ARG A 906 4.18 -45.99 7.04
C ARG A 906 2.89 -46.73 7.39
N PRO A 907 2.99 -47.97 7.92
CA PRO A 907 1.82 -48.78 8.25
C PRO A 907 0.85 -48.03 9.17
N SER A 908 -0.45 -48.15 8.90
CA SER A 908 -1.53 -47.56 9.72
C SER A 908 -1.51 -46.03 9.81
N THR A 909 -0.97 -45.36 8.79
CA THR A 909 -1.08 -43.90 8.62
C THR A 909 -1.92 -43.57 7.40
N GLU A 910 -2.60 -42.44 7.44
CA GLU A 910 -3.47 -41.98 6.36
C GLU A 910 -2.63 -41.22 5.33
N SER A 911 -2.73 -41.60 4.05
CA SER A 911 -2.27 -40.78 2.94
C SER A 911 -3.37 -39.83 2.48
N ILE A 912 -4.62 -40.27 2.42
CA ILE A 912 -5.74 -39.42 1.98
C ILE A 912 -6.94 -39.68 2.87
N HIS A 913 -7.56 -38.59 3.34
CA HIS A 913 -8.81 -38.64 4.08
C HIS A 913 -9.75 -37.54 3.56
N THR A 914 -10.86 -37.93 2.94
CA THR A 914 -11.94 -37.00 2.55
C THR A 914 -13.02 -36.97 3.62
N TRP A 915 -13.55 -35.80 3.95
CA TRP A 915 -14.53 -35.61 5.04
C TRP A 915 -15.93 -35.33 4.50
N GLY A 916 -16.97 -35.53 5.33
CA GLY A 916 -18.38 -35.42 4.91
C GLY A 916 -18.81 -34.04 4.40
N THR A 917 -18.00 -33.01 4.65
CA THR A 917 -18.19 -31.66 4.11
C THR A 917 -17.66 -31.48 2.68
N SER A 918 -16.90 -32.45 2.17
CA SER A 918 -16.30 -32.41 0.84
C SER A 918 -17.14 -33.15 -0.21
N ARG A 919 -17.05 -32.68 -1.46
CA ARG A 919 -17.60 -33.33 -2.65
C ARG A 919 -16.61 -33.25 -3.80
N LEU A 920 -16.47 -34.36 -4.53
CA LEU A 920 -15.65 -34.44 -5.75
C LEU A 920 -16.58 -34.66 -6.94
N SER A 921 -16.57 -33.72 -7.89
CA SER A 921 -17.43 -33.80 -9.08
C SER A 921 -16.79 -33.16 -10.31
N THR A 922 -17.14 -33.64 -11.50
CA THR A 922 -16.66 -33.08 -12.78
C THR A 922 -17.83 -32.53 -13.59
N THR A 923 -17.63 -31.45 -14.34
CA THR A 923 -18.74 -30.79 -15.07
C THR A 923 -18.88 -31.29 -16.51
N HIS A 924 -17.80 -31.74 -17.14
CA HIS A 924 -17.74 -32.14 -18.56
C HIS A 924 -17.19 -33.57 -18.76
N GLY A 925 -17.27 -34.43 -17.75
CA GLY A 925 -16.88 -35.83 -17.82
C GLY A 925 -15.48 -36.11 -17.25
N GLY A 926 -14.65 -36.90 -17.93
CA GLY A 926 -13.28 -37.20 -17.51
C GLY A 926 -13.19 -38.25 -16.38
N ARG A 927 -12.20 -38.14 -15.50
CA ARG A 927 -11.86 -39.18 -14.52
C ARG A 927 -11.66 -38.62 -13.12
N ILE A 928 -12.03 -39.40 -12.11
CA ILE A 928 -11.70 -39.11 -10.70
C ILE A 928 -10.74 -40.20 -10.21
N LEU A 929 -9.49 -39.84 -9.94
CA LEU A 929 -8.46 -40.74 -9.44
C LEU A 929 -7.97 -40.29 -8.07
N VAL A 930 -8.10 -41.15 -7.07
CA VAL A 930 -7.61 -40.91 -5.71
C VAL A 930 -6.60 -42.00 -5.36
N THR A 931 -5.33 -41.65 -5.22
CA THR A 931 -4.22 -42.60 -5.02
C THR A 931 -3.39 -42.26 -3.77
N GLY A 932 -3.42 -43.12 -2.77
CA GLY A 932 -2.56 -43.06 -1.59
C GLY A 932 -1.48 -44.15 -1.59
N VAL A 933 -0.33 -43.87 -0.97
CA VAL A 933 0.66 -44.92 -0.65
C VAL A 933 0.21 -45.74 0.55
N ASN A 934 -0.19 -45.08 1.65
CA ASN A 934 -0.72 -45.70 2.85
C ASN A 934 -2.26 -45.68 2.83
N ASP A 935 -2.92 -45.59 3.97
CA ASP A 935 -4.38 -45.76 4.05
C ASP A 935 -5.13 -44.62 3.32
N VAL A 936 -6.20 -44.97 2.61
CA VAL A 936 -7.13 -44.04 1.94
C VAL A 936 -8.51 -44.19 2.55
N ILE A 937 -9.03 -43.10 3.12
CA ILE A 937 -10.36 -43.05 3.73
C ILE A 937 -11.24 -42.11 2.91
N ILE A 938 -12.32 -42.66 2.38
CA ILE A 938 -13.36 -41.92 1.66
C ILE A 938 -14.56 -41.76 2.58
N ASP A 939 -14.63 -40.62 3.27
CA ASP A 939 -15.79 -40.19 4.05
C ASP A 939 -16.46 -38.98 3.38
N SER A 940 -16.66 -39.05 2.06
CA SER A 940 -17.25 -37.94 1.30
C SER A 940 -18.11 -38.40 0.12
N THR A 941 -18.74 -37.44 -0.56
CA THR A 941 -19.50 -37.72 -1.79
C THR A 941 -18.60 -37.60 -3.03
N ILE A 942 -18.52 -38.67 -3.83
CA ILE A 942 -17.74 -38.71 -5.08
C ILE A 942 -18.66 -39.08 -6.25
N GLY A 943 -18.58 -38.30 -7.34
CA GLY A 943 -19.22 -38.61 -8.62
C GLY A 943 -20.68 -38.15 -8.76
N THR A 944 -21.42 -37.94 -7.66
CA THR A 944 -22.79 -37.40 -7.71
C THR A 944 -22.80 -36.07 -8.46
N GLY A 945 -23.72 -35.91 -9.41
CA GLY A 945 -23.88 -34.69 -10.21
C GLY A 945 -22.75 -34.40 -11.19
N SER A 946 -21.82 -35.34 -11.40
CA SER A 946 -20.81 -35.21 -12.44
C SER A 946 -21.41 -35.38 -13.84
N GLY A 947 -20.73 -34.84 -14.86
CA GLY A 947 -20.97 -35.14 -16.27
C GLY A 947 -20.61 -36.59 -16.63
N ASP A 948 -20.47 -36.89 -17.92
CA ASP A 948 -20.16 -38.24 -18.43
C ASP A 948 -18.75 -38.72 -18.04
N LEU A 949 -18.59 -39.17 -16.79
CA LEU A 949 -17.36 -39.74 -16.27
C LEU A 949 -16.96 -40.99 -17.07
N GLN A 950 -15.65 -41.20 -17.22
CA GLN A 950 -15.05 -42.36 -17.88
C GLN A 950 -14.47 -43.38 -16.89
N LEU A 951 -14.03 -42.90 -15.71
CA LEU A 951 -13.48 -43.75 -14.65
C LEU A 951 -13.58 -43.05 -13.29
N ILE A 952 -13.95 -43.81 -12.27
CA ILE A 952 -13.61 -43.51 -10.88
C ILE A 952 -12.66 -44.61 -10.39
N GLU A 953 -11.46 -44.23 -9.97
CA GLU A 953 -10.47 -45.16 -9.42
C GLU A 953 -10.01 -44.69 -8.05
N LEU A 954 -10.17 -45.56 -7.05
CA LEU A 954 -9.77 -45.33 -5.68
C LEU A 954 -8.70 -46.37 -5.33
N ARG A 955 -7.50 -45.91 -4.97
CA ARG A 955 -6.33 -46.77 -4.78
C ARG A 955 -5.58 -46.43 -3.50
N SER A 956 -5.32 -47.45 -2.69
CA SER A 956 -4.20 -47.48 -1.76
C SER A 956 -3.15 -48.47 -2.27
N THR A 957 -1.89 -48.04 -2.37
CA THR A 957 -0.84 -48.88 -3.00
C THR A 957 -0.26 -49.91 -2.03
N GLN A 958 -0.17 -49.56 -0.73
CA GLN A 958 0.41 -50.40 0.32
C GLN A 958 -0.46 -50.48 1.58
N GLY A 959 -1.46 -49.60 1.72
CA GLY A 959 -2.38 -49.55 2.86
C GLY A 959 -3.78 -50.06 2.53
N ASN A 960 -4.71 -49.75 3.42
CA ASN A 960 -6.12 -50.11 3.28
C ASN A 960 -6.92 -48.99 2.62
N LEU A 961 -8.00 -49.36 1.94
CA LEU A 961 -8.98 -48.43 1.39
C LEU A 961 -10.32 -48.61 2.13
N LEU A 962 -10.84 -47.55 2.72
CA LEU A 962 -12.12 -47.54 3.44
C LEU A 962 -13.09 -46.57 2.77
N VAL A 963 -14.30 -47.04 2.43
CA VAL A 963 -15.46 -46.17 2.17
C VAL A 963 -16.30 -46.12 3.44
N ALA A 964 -16.25 -44.99 4.14
CA ALA A 964 -16.79 -44.83 5.48
C ALA A 964 -18.33 -44.89 5.52
N LYS A 965 -18.89 -45.26 6.67
CA LYS A 965 -20.34 -45.46 6.83
C LYS A 965 -21.09 -44.14 6.99
N GLU A 966 -20.43 -43.14 7.57
CA GLU A 966 -21.00 -41.87 7.98
C GLU A 966 -21.42 -41.03 6.76
N SER A 967 -20.46 -40.68 5.89
CA SER A 967 -20.68 -39.81 4.73
C SER A 967 -20.11 -40.37 3.42
N GLY A 968 -19.44 -41.53 3.46
CA GLY A 968 -18.87 -42.18 2.27
C GLY A 968 -19.96 -42.57 1.27
N ARG A 969 -20.03 -41.84 0.14
CA ARG A 969 -21.01 -42.07 -0.93
C ARG A 969 -20.38 -41.93 -2.29
N ILE A 970 -20.39 -43.01 -3.07
CA ILE A 970 -19.87 -43.03 -4.44
C ILE A 970 -21.05 -43.27 -5.38
N GLU A 971 -21.26 -42.38 -6.33
CA GLU A 971 -22.30 -42.51 -7.35
C GLU A 971 -21.73 -42.29 -8.73
N THR A 972 -21.97 -43.24 -9.64
CA THR A 972 -21.38 -43.17 -10.96
C THR A 972 -22.19 -43.93 -12.01
N GLY A 973 -22.18 -43.42 -13.25
CA GLY A 973 -22.62 -44.13 -14.44
C GLY A 973 -21.47 -44.73 -15.24
N THR A 974 -20.28 -44.83 -14.66
CA THR A 974 -19.04 -45.25 -15.34
C THR A 974 -18.32 -46.41 -14.65
N GLN A 975 -17.15 -46.80 -15.18
CA GLN A 975 -16.27 -47.79 -14.55
C GLN A 975 -15.85 -47.34 -13.14
N LEU A 976 -15.92 -48.25 -12.17
CA LEU A 976 -15.52 -48.01 -10.79
C LEU A 976 -14.52 -49.07 -10.31
N ASN A 977 -13.31 -48.64 -9.96
CA ASN A 977 -12.24 -49.54 -9.51
C ASN A 977 -11.80 -49.22 -8.08
N PHE A 978 -11.65 -50.27 -7.27
CA PHE A 978 -11.09 -50.21 -5.92
C PHE A 978 -9.82 -51.05 -5.84
N PHE A 979 -8.72 -50.43 -5.43
CA PHE A 979 -7.42 -51.07 -5.24
C PHE A 979 -6.88 -50.76 -3.84
N GLY A 980 -6.20 -51.73 -3.23
CA GLY A 980 -5.76 -51.67 -1.84
C GLY A 980 -4.96 -52.90 -1.44
N HIS A 981 -4.32 -52.86 -0.28
CA HIS A 981 -3.99 -54.09 0.44
C HIS A 981 -5.27 -54.77 0.91
N SER A 982 -6.10 -54.06 1.70
CA SER A 982 -7.48 -54.45 2.03
C SER A 982 -8.46 -53.36 1.61
N VAL A 983 -9.70 -53.73 1.27
CA VAL A 983 -10.79 -52.80 0.92
C VAL A 983 -11.98 -53.07 1.84
N GLU A 984 -12.47 -52.02 2.49
CA GLU A 984 -13.70 -52.05 3.28
C GLU A 984 -14.72 -51.07 2.70
N ILE A 985 -15.91 -51.57 2.35
CA ILE A 985 -17.03 -50.76 1.89
C ILE A 985 -18.12 -50.81 2.95
N ALA A 986 -18.18 -49.77 3.79
CA ALA A 986 -19.19 -49.59 4.83
C ALA A 986 -20.26 -48.55 4.44
N GLY A 987 -19.93 -47.64 3.51
CA GLY A 987 -20.81 -46.58 3.00
C GLY A 987 -21.70 -46.98 1.82
N VAL A 988 -22.07 -46.00 1.00
CA VAL A 988 -22.96 -46.17 -0.17
C VAL A 988 -22.14 -46.24 -1.46
N VAL A 989 -22.41 -47.26 -2.29
CA VAL A 989 -21.89 -47.36 -3.66
C VAL A 989 -23.05 -47.58 -4.62
N THR A 990 -23.28 -46.62 -5.52
CA THR A 990 -24.29 -46.72 -6.57
C THR A 990 -23.62 -46.67 -7.94
N SER A 991 -23.78 -47.72 -8.73
CA SER A 991 -23.31 -47.78 -10.12
C SER A 991 -24.47 -48.03 -11.06
N THR A 992 -24.69 -47.12 -12.02
CA THR A 992 -25.74 -47.25 -13.03
C THR A 992 -25.22 -47.75 -14.39
N ARG A 993 -23.90 -47.94 -14.53
CA ARG A 993 -23.31 -48.53 -15.74
C ARG A 993 -23.74 -50.00 -15.84
N ALA A 994 -24.07 -50.46 -17.04
CA ALA A 994 -24.32 -51.86 -17.36
C ALA A 994 -24.02 -52.08 -18.86
N THR A 995 -23.20 -53.08 -19.17
CA THR A 995 -22.82 -53.47 -20.53
C THR A 995 -23.16 -54.95 -20.77
N ASP A 996 -23.50 -55.30 -22.01
CA ASP A 996 -23.84 -56.69 -22.38
C ASP A 996 -22.60 -57.54 -22.71
N ASP A 997 -21.42 -57.17 -22.21
CA ASP A 997 -20.17 -57.89 -22.41
C ASP A 997 -19.85 -58.76 -21.19
N PRO A 998 -19.85 -60.11 -21.30
CA PRO A 998 -19.56 -61.01 -20.18
C PRO A 998 -18.09 -60.99 -19.74
N THR A 999 -17.25 -60.12 -20.30
CA THR A 999 -15.87 -59.90 -19.86
C THR A 999 -15.63 -58.52 -19.26
N ASP A 1000 -16.63 -57.62 -19.29
CA ASP A 1000 -16.59 -56.31 -18.64
C ASP A 1000 -17.23 -56.39 -17.25
N TYR A 1001 -16.62 -55.68 -16.29
CA TYR A 1001 -17.12 -55.61 -14.91
C TYR A 1001 -17.16 -54.13 -14.52
N GLU A 1002 -18.35 -53.57 -14.41
CA GLU A 1002 -18.54 -52.14 -14.13
C GLU A 1002 -18.00 -51.72 -12.77
N VAL A 1003 -18.01 -52.63 -11.79
CA VAL A 1003 -17.34 -52.45 -10.52
C VAL A 1003 -16.30 -53.55 -10.34
N THR A 1004 -15.06 -53.15 -10.05
CA THR A 1004 -13.96 -54.11 -9.80
C THR A 1004 -13.27 -53.82 -8.48
N ILE A 1005 -13.13 -54.85 -7.65
CA ILE A 1005 -12.30 -54.87 -6.44
C ILE A 1005 -11.25 -55.95 -6.65
N ASP A 1006 -9.98 -55.57 -6.77
CA ASP A 1006 -8.89 -56.52 -7.03
C ASP A 1006 -7.72 -56.25 -6.09
N ILE A 1007 -7.60 -57.07 -5.05
CA ILE A 1007 -6.70 -56.83 -3.93
C ILE A 1007 -6.06 -58.13 -3.43
N ALA A 1008 -4.98 -57.99 -2.64
CA ALA A 1008 -4.26 -59.14 -2.07
C ALA A 1008 -4.73 -59.53 -0.66
N GLY A 1009 -5.36 -58.62 0.08
CA GLY A 1009 -5.78 -58.80 1.48
C GLY A 1009 -7.28 -59.09 1.61
N ILE A 1010 -7.97 -58.35 2.48
CA ILE A 1010 -9.38 -58.60 2.84
C ILE A 1010 -10.31 -57.64 2.09
N ALA A 1011 -11.34 -58.16 1.44
CA ALA A 1011 -12.47 -57.39 0.92
C ALA A 1011 -13.67 -57.53 1.88
N ALA A 1012 -13.97 -56.49 2.66
CA ALA A 1012 -15.10 -56.44 3.57
C ALA A 1012 -16.21 -55.55 3.00
N LEU A 1013 -17.33 -56.14 2.60
CA LEU A 1013 -18.45 -55.43 2.00
C LEU A 1013 -19.65 -55.50 2.96
N HIS A 1014 -20.08 -54.36 3.50
CA HIS A 1014 -21.17 -54.28 4.48
C HIS A 1014 -21.94 -52.96 4.48
N GLY A 1015 -21.84 -52.21 3.39
CA GLY A 1015 -22.60 -50.99 3.15
C GLY A 1015 -23.78 -51.16 2.19
N ASP A 1016 -24.26 -50.05 1.66
CA ASP A 1016 -25.37 -49.98 0.71
C ASP A 1016 -24.83 -50.04 -0.73
N MET A 1017 -24.87 -51.21 -1.38
CA MET A 1017 -24.46 -51.37 -2.78
C MET A 1017 -25.68 -51.48 -3.72
N ARG A 1018 -25.82 -50.52 -4.64
CA ARG A 1018 -26.86 -50.50 -5.68
C ARG A 1018 -26.22 -50.55 -7.06
N LEU A 1019 -26.29 -51.69 -7.74
CA LEU A 1019 -25.58 -51.95 -8.98
C LEU A 1019 -26.56 -52.31 -10.10
N SER A 1020 -26.44 -51.63 -11.25
CA SER A 1020 -27.13 -52.03 -12.48
C SER A 1020 -26.33 -53.03 -13.31
N GLY A 1021 -24.99 -53.01 -13.19
CA GLY A 1021 -24.05 -53.83 -13.97
C GLY A 1021 -23.31 -54.89 -13.14
N SER A 1022 -22.34 -55.54 -13.78
CA SER A 1022 -21.54 -56.64 -13.28
C SER A 1022 -20.49 -56.19 -12.24
N LEU A 1023 -20.17 -57.09 -11.30
CA LEU A 1023 -19.18 -56.86 -10.23
C LEU A 1023 -18.18 -58.02 -10.17
N LEU A 1024 -16.89 -57.67 -10.13
CA LEU A 1024 -15.79 -58.59 -9.83
C LEU A 1024 -15.17 -58.23 -8.47
N VAL A 1025 -15.04 -59.22 -7.59
CA VAL A 1025 -14.29 -59.10 -6.34
C VAL A 1025 -13.26 -60.22 -6.27
N ARG A 1026 -11.97 -59.86 -6.26
CA ARG A 1026 -10.83 -60.76 -6.08
C ARG A 1026 -10.03 -60.33 -4.86
N ALA A 1027 -9.87 -61.23 -3.89
CA ALA A 1027 -9.17 -60.96 -2.62
C ALA A 1027 -8.56 -62.25 -2.02
N ALA A 1028 -7.77 -62.14 -0.95
CA ALA A 1028 -7.42 -63.31 -0.15
C ALA A 1028 -8.63 -63.78 0.66
N GLU A 1029 -9.29 -62.86 1.36
CA GLU A 1029 -10.51 -63.12 2.12
C GLU A 1029 -11.62 -62.18 1.67
N ILE A 1030 -12.83 -62.70 1.45
CA ILE A 1030 -14.01 -61.91 1.10
C ILE A 1030 -15.08 -62.09 2.18
N ASN A 1031 -15.50 -60.98 2.79
CA ASN A 1031 -16.50 -60.93 3.85
C ASN A 1031 -17.68 -60.06 3.43
N ILE A 1032 -18.86 -60.64 3.27
CA ILE A 1032 -20.08 -59.94 2.82
C ILE A 1032 -21.15 -60.10 3.88
N TYR A 1033 -21.60 -59.03 4.53
CA TYR A 1033 -22.60 -59.10 5.60
C TYR A 1033 -23.38 -57.78 5.73
N ASP A 1034 -24.57 -57.83 6.33
CA ASP A 1034 -25.45 -56.66 6.54
C ASP A 1034 -25.79 -55.86 5.28
N GLN A 1035 -25.82 -56.52 4.12
CA GLN A 1035 -26.09 -55.85 2.84
C GLN A 1035 -26.82 -56.74 1.83
N SER A 1036 -27.29 -56.09 0.77
CA SER A 1036 -27.97 -56.73 -0.36
C SER A 1036 -27.34 -56.27 -1.68
N ILE A 1037 -26.75 -57.19 -2.43
CA ILE A 1037 -26.18 -56.95 -3.77
C ILE A 1037 -27.07 -57.66 -4.78
N VAL A 1038 -27.91 -56.91 -5.50
CA VAL A 1038 -28.86 -57.48 -6.47
C VAL A 1038 -28.71 -56.77 -7.81
N VAL A 1039 -28.37 -57.53 -8.85
CA VAL A 1039 -28.26 -57.07 -10.23
C VAL A 1039 -29.32 -57.78 -11.07
N ARG A 1040 -30.01 -57.03 -11.93
CA ARG A 1040 -31.13 -57.53 -12.76
C ARG A 1040 -30.93 -57.10 -14.21
N GLY A 1041 -30.37 -57.98 -15.02
CA GLY A 1041 -30.19 -57.79 -16.47
C GLY A 1041 -29.54 -59.02 -17.10
N PRO A 1042 -30.01 -59.54 -18.25
CA PRO A 1042 -29.74 -60.90 -18.71
C PRO A 1042 -28.28 -61.21 -19.10
N ALA A 1043 -27.43 -60.20 -19.20
CA ALA A 1043 -26.00 -60.34 -19.49
C ALA A 1043 -25.11 -59.92 -18.30
N GLN A 1044 -25.70 -59.69 -17.12
CA GLN A 1044 -24.99 -59.20 -15.94
C GLN A 1044 -24.59 -60.34 -15.01
N GLN A 1045 -23.40 -60.23 -14.43
CA GLN A 1045 -22.82 -61.26 -13.58
C GLN A 1045 -22.21 -60.71 -12.28
N LEU A 1046 -22.21 -61.53 -11.25
CA LEU A 1046 -21.43 -61.28 -10.04
C LEU A 1046 -20.37 -62.38 -9.88
N ARG A 1047 -19.11 -61.98 -9.69
CA ARG A 1047 -17.99 -62.90 -9.54
C ARG A 1047 -17.19 -62.58 -8.28
N PHE A 1048 -17.09 -63.57 -7.38
CA PHE A 1048 -16.34 -63.48 -6.13
C PHE A 1048 -15.25 -64.55 -6.12
N GLU A 1049 -13.98 -64.14 -6.08
CA GLU A 1049 -12.80 -65.01 -6.09
C GLU A 1049 -11.93 -64.76 -4.84
N ALA A 1050 -12.09 -65.61 -3.83
CA ALA A 1050 -11.23 -65.62 -2.65
C ALA A 1050 -10.14 -66.69 -2.80
N THR A 1051 -8.87 -66.33 -2.61
CA THR A 1051 -7.78 -67.34 -2.57
C THR A 1051 -7.78 -68.13 -1.26
N GLU A 1052 -8.37 -67.58 -0.19
CA GLU A 1052 -8.61 -68.24 1.10
C GLU A 1052 -10.13 -68.40 1.35
N ASP A 1053 -10.71 -67.57 2.22
CA ASP A 1053 -12.08 -67.73 2.72
C ASP A 1053 -13.05 -66.76 2.07
N LEU A 1054 -14.25 -67.27 1.76
CA LEU A 1054 -15.40 -66.49 1.29
C LEU A 1054 -16.54 -66.67 2.29
N THR A 1055 -16.89 -65.60 3.01
CA THR A 1055 -17.90 -65.64 4.08
C THR A 1055 -19.07 -64.71 3.79
N PHE A 1056 -20.27 -65.28 3.79
CA PHE A 1056 -21.54 -64.58 3.67
C PHE A 1056 -22.30 -64.58 5.00
N GLY A 1057 -22.50 -63.40 5.54
CA GLY A 1057 -23.14 -63.13 6.81
C GLY A 1057 -22.24 -63.41 8.01
N ARG A 1058 -22.51 -62.77 9.15
CA ARG A 1058 -21.77 -62.97 10.41
C ARG A 1058 -22.67 -62.74 11.62
N ILE A 1059 -22.24 -63.20 12.79
CA ILE A 1059 -22.85 -62.83 14.06
C ILE A 1059 -22.07 -61.66 14.64
N ALA A 1060 -22.72 -60.52 14.84
CA ALA A 1060 -22.14 -59.34 15.46
C ALA A 1060 -23.07 -58.82 16.58
N PRO A 1061 -22.52 -58.24 17.65
CA PRO A 1061 -23.33 -57.55 18.66
C PRO A 1061 -24.03 -56.32 18.04
N ASP A 1062 -25.29 -56.11 18.39
CA ASP A 1062 -26.02 -54.86 18.10
C ASP A 1062 -25.63 -53.74 19.08
N SER A 1063 -26.27 -52.57 18.96
CA SER A 1063 -26.03 -51.40 19.81
C SER A 1063 -26.29 -51.64 21.31
N ASP A 1064 -27.04 -52.70 21.65
CA ASP A 1064 -27.38 -53.10 23.01
C ASP A 1064 -26.53 -54.30 23.50
N GLY A 1065 -25.55 -54.74 22.69
CA GLY A 1065 -24.65 -55.86 23.00
C GLY A 1065 -25.26 -57.25 22.78
N GLN A 1066 -26.47 -57.35 22.22
CA GLN A 1066 -27.11 -58.63 21.87
C GLN A 1066 -26.54 -59.15 20.56
N ARG A 1067 -26.27 -60.46 20.50
CA ARG A 1067 -25.74 -61.08 19.28
C ARG A 1067 -26.83 -61.14 18.21
N ARG A 1068 -26.69 -60.33 17.17
CA ARG A 1068 -27.55 -60.31 15.99
C ARG A 1068 -26.86 -60.99 14.81
N GLN A 1069 -27.62 -61.77 14.07
CA GLN A 1069 -27.20 -62.30 12.79
C GLN A 1069 -27.30 -61.19 11.73
N LEU A 1070 -26.18 -60.83 11.12
CA LEU A 1070 -26.09 -59.95 9.97
C LEU A 1070 -25.99 -60.83 8.72
N GLY A 1071 -27.09 -61.03 8.00
CA GLY A 1071 -27.13 -61.83 6.77
C GLY A 1071 -26.65 -61.03 5.55
N ALA A 1072 -26.41 -61.71 4.43
CA ALA A 1072 -26.17 -61.09 3.13
C ALA A 1072 -27.15 -61.63 2.08
N VAL A 1073 -27.70 -60.78 1.22
CA VAL A 1073 -28.52 -61.19 0.08
C VAL A 1073 -27.75 -60.88 -1.20
N VAL A 1074 -27.50 -61.89 -2.04
CA VAL A 1074 -26.75 -61.71 -3.29
C VAL A 1074 -27.49 -62.35 -4.45
N SER A 1075 -27.67 -61.61 -5.54
CA SER A 1075 -28.34 -62.09 -6.75
C SER A 1075 -27.82 -61.46 -8.02
N ALA A 1076 -27.64 -62.31 -9.03
CA ALA A 1076 -27.47 -61.96 -10.43
C ALA A 1076 -27.92 -63.11 -11.34
N PRO A 1077 -28.21 -62.85 -12.62
CA PRO A 1077 -28.45 -63.90 -13.61
C PRO A 1077 -27.31 -64.93 -13.63
N GLU A 1078 -26.06 -64.47 -13.77
CA GLU A 1078 -24.86 -65.31 -13.62
C GLU A 1078 -24.16 -65.03 -12.28
N LEU A 1079 -23.90 -66.07 -11.49
CA LEU A 1079 -23.23 -65.94 -10.19
C LEU A 1079 -22.07 -66.95 -10.08
N HIS A 1080 -20.85 -66.43 -9.96
CA HIS A 1080 -19.61 -67.19 -9.83
C HIS A 1080 -18.96 -66.98 -8.47
N LEU A 1081 -18.81 -68.05 -7.70
CA LEU A 1081 -18.17 -68.05 -6.39
C LEU A 1081 -16.98 -69.02 -6.40
N HIS A 1082 -15.81 -68.53 -6.03
CA HIS A 1082 -14.61 -69.33 -5.85
C HIS A 1082 -14.00 -69.04 -4.48
N ALA A 1083 -13.82 -70.09 -3.67
CA ALA A 1083 -13.18 -70.03 -2.36
C ALA A 1083 -12.04 -71.04 -2.27
N GLY A 1084 -10.79 -70.58 -2.28
CA GLY A 1084 -9.62 -71.47 -2.28
C GLY A 1084 -9.52 -72.37 -1.05
N ARG A 1085 -10.07 -71.96 0.11
CA ARG A 1085 -10.11 -72.74 1.35
C ARG A 1085 -11.52 -73.03 1.86
N LEU A 1086 -12.24 -72.03 2.36
CA LEU A 1086 -13.56 -72.24 3.00
C LEU A 1086 -14.61 -71.25 2.48
N LEU A 1087 -15.70 -71.79 1.94
CA LEU A 1087 -16.94 -71.06 1.73
C LEU A 1087 -17.82 -71.19 2.97
N THR A 1088 -18.17 -70.07 3.62
CA THR A 1088 -19.13 -70.04 4.73
C THR A 1088 -20.37 -69.24 4.35
N LEU A 1089 -21.53 -69.90 4.28
CA LEU A 1089 -22.83 -69.24 4.12
C LEU A 1089 -23.59 -69.34 5.45
N ASN A 1090 -23.54 -68.29 6.28
CA ASN A 1090 -24.20 -68.29 7.59
C ASN A 1090 -25.73 -68.21 7.50
N SER A 1091 -26.42 -68.53 8.61
CA SER A 1091 -27.87 -68.39 8.70
C SER A 1091 -28.33 -66.97 8.39
N GLY A 1092 -29.41 -66.79 7.64
CA GLY A 1092 -29.92 -65.47 7.24
C GLY A 1092 -29.27 -64.87 5.99
N SER A 1093 -28.28 -65.56 5.39
CA SER A 1093 -27.76 -65.21 4.06
C SER A 1093 -28.46 -66.00 2.95
N ILE A 1094 -28.75 -65.34 1.83
CA ILE A 1094 -29.48 -65.91 0.68
C ILE A 1094 -28.71 -65.58 -0.60
N LEU A 1095 -28.34 -66.60 -1.36
CA LEU A 1095 -27.76 -66.49 -2.69
C LEU A 1095 -28.79 -67.00 -3.70
N TYR A 1096 -29.16 -66.21 -4.71
CA TYR A 1096 -30.14 -66.63 -5.70
C TYR A 1096 -29.83 -66.15 -7.12
N SER A 1097 -30.31 -66.87 -8.12
CA SER A 1097 -30.25 -66.49 -9.54
C SER A 1097 -31.64 -66.70 -10.16
N PRO A 1098 -32.34 -65.64 -10.61
CA PRO A 1098 -33.74 -65.73 -11.01
C PRO A 1098 -33.99 -66.05 -12.49
N GLU A 1099 -32.97 -66.00 -13.36
CA GLU A 1099 -33.14 -66.10 -14.82
C GLU A 1099 -33.00 -67.53 -15.37
N ALA A 1100 -33.56 -67.77 -16.58
CA ALA A 1100 -33.63 -69.09 -17.21
C ALA A 1100 -32.35 -69.42 -17.98
N GLY A 1101 -31.71 -70.56 -17.70
CA GLY A 1101 -30.60 -71.10 -18.49
C GLY A 1101 -29.19 -70.68 -18.07
N GLU A 1102 -29.06 -69.81 -17.07
CA GLU A 1102 -27.77 -69.38 -16.51
C GLU A 1102 -27.44 -70.17 -15.23
N SER A 1103 -26.15 -70.46 -15.04
CA SER A 1103 -25.67 -71.37 -13.99
C SER A 1103 -25.00 -70.61 -12.84
N MET A 1104 -25.46 -70.88 -11.62
CA MET A 1104 -24.73 -70.51 -10.41
C MET A 1104 -23.57 -71.49 -10.23
N HIS A 1105 -22.34 -71.00 -10.33
CA HIS A 1105 -21.13 -71.82 -10.16
C HIS A 1105 -20.48 -71.51 -8.82
N ILE A 1106 -20.35 -72.53 -7.97
CA ILE A 1106 -19.73 -72.42 -6.67
C ILE A 1106 -18.61 -73.44 -6.60
N SER A 1107 -17.38 -73.00 -6.42
CA SER A 1107 -16.22 -73.84 -6.21
C SER A 1107 -15.56 -73.52 -4.88
N ALA A 1108 -15.29 -74.53 -4.05
CA ALA A 1108 -14.67 -74.32 -2.74
C ALA A 1108 -13.80 -75.50 -2.30
N GLY A 1109 -12.70 -75.25 -1.57
CA GLY A 1109 -11.94 -76.33 -0.92
C GLY A 1109 -12.72 -77.02 0.21
N SER A 1110 -13.64 -76.30 0.85
CA SER A 1110 -14.59 -76.80 1.85
C SER A 1110 -15.76 -75.82 1.94
N ALA A 1111 -16.96 -76.30 2.28
CA ALA A 1111 -18.15 -75.45 2.38
C ALA A 1111 -18.94 -75.72 3.66
N VAL A 1112 -19.31 -74.65 4.37
CA VAL A 1112 -20.24 -74.66 5.50
C VAL A 1112 -21.46 -73.83 5.11
N ILE A 1113 -22.58 -74.50 4.83
CA ILE A 1113 -23.79 -73.88 4.30
C ILE A 1113 -24.93 -74.01 5.32
N ALA A 1114 -25.24 -72.91 5.99
CA ALA A 1114 -26.37 -72.74 6.90
C ALA A 1114 -27.44 -71.76 6.37
N GLY A 1115 -27.12 -70.98 5.33
CA GLY A 1115 -28.06 -70.12 4.59
C GLY A 1115 -28.74 -70.82 3.41
N SER A 1116 -29.29 -70.05 2.47
CA SER A 1116 -30.04 -70.55 1.30
C SER A 1116 -29.32 -70.30 -0.03
N ILE A 1117 -29.32 -71.31 -0.90
CA ILE A 1117 -28.82 -71.23 -2.28
C ILE A 1117 -29.96 -71.62 -3.22
N LEU A 1118 -30.34 -70.73 -4.14
CA LEU A 1118 -31.58 -70.84 -4.93
C LEU A 1118 -31.31 -70.53 -6.41
N ALA A 1119 -31.19 -71.54 -7.27
CA ALA A 1119 -31.05 -71.34 -8.72
C ALA A 1119 -32.39 -71.48 -9.45
N GLY A 1120 -32.75 -70.51 -10.30
CA GLY A 1120 -34.04 -70.45 -10.99
C GLY A 1120 -35.19 -69.92 -10.12
N ALA A 1121 -34.87 -69.20 -9.03
CA ALA A 1121 -35.86 -68.59 -8.14
C ALA A 1121 -35.53 -67.14 -7.85
N ASP A 1122 -36.57 -66.31 -7.77
CA ASP A 1122 -36.52 -64.94 -7.25
C ASP A 1122 -37.09 -64.92 -5.81
N LEU A 1123 -37.04 -63.77 -5.15
CA LEU A 1123 -37.60 -63.58 -3.80
C LEU A 1123 -38.86 -62.70 -3.84
N ASP A 1124 -39.89 -63.08 -3.10
CA ASP A 1124 -41.07 -62.22 -2.87
C ASP A 1124 -40.79 -61.12 -1.84
N GLU A 1125 -41.77 -60.27 -1.58
CA GLU A 1125 -41.69 -59.18 -0.59
C GLU A 1125 -41.37 -59.67 0.84
N ASN A 1126 -41.63 -60.95 1.15
CA ASN A 1126 -41.34 -61.59 2.42
C ASN A 1126 -39.99 -62.34 2.42
N ARG A 1127 -39.17 -62.19 1.37
CA ARG A 1127 -37.90 -62.91 1.15
C ARG A 1127 -38.08 -64.44 1.05
N LEU A 1128 -39.26 -64.90 0.64
CA LEU A 1128 -39.51 -66.31 0.36
C LEU A 1128 -39.23 -66.62 -1.12
N PRO A 1129 -38.70 -67.82 -1.43
CA PRO A 1129 -38.38 -68.18 -2.80
C PRO A 1129 -39.64 -68.36 -3.67
N VAL A 1130 -39.65 -67.71 -4.83
CA VAL A 1130 -40.61 -67.88 -5.92
C VAL A 1130 -39.85 -68.45 -7.12
N TRP A 1131 -40.17 -69.69 -7.51
CA TRP A 1131 -39.52 -70.33 -8.64
C TRP A 1131 -39.98 -69.69 -9.96
N THR A 1132 -39.05 -69.01 -10.64
CA THR A 1132 -39.31 -68.18 -11.83
C THR A 1132 -38.91 -68.87 -13.13
N ALA A 1133 -37.92 -69.77 -13.10
CA ALA A 1133 -37.39 -70.45 -14.28
C ALA A 1133 -36.67 -71.78 -13.94
N PRO A 1134 -36.42 -72.67 -14.93
CA PRO A 1134 -35.45 -73.74 -14.76
C PRO A 1134 -34.05 -73.15 -14.58
N GLY A 1135 -33.41 -73.42 -13.42
CA GLY A 1135 -32.04 -73.00 -13.11
C GLY A 1135 -31.16 -74.18 -12.70
N ALA A 1136 -29.85 -74.00 -12.80
CA ALA A 1136 -28.85 -74.98 -12.36
C ALA A 1136 -27.83 -74.33 -11.42
N ALA A 1137 -27.62 -74.91 -10.24
CA ALA A 1137 -26.50 -74.59 -9.37
C ALA A 1137 -25.51 -75.76 -9.39
N ILE A 1138 -24.24 -75.46 -9.67
CA ILE A 1138 -23.14 -76.42 -9.65
C ILE A 1138 -22.26 -76.06 -8.45
N LEU A 1139 -22.20 -76.97 -7.48
CA LEU A 1139 -21.35 -76.86 -6.30
C LEU A 1139 -20.23 -77.90 -6.38
N ASP A 1140 -19.03 -77.45 -6.71
CA ASP A 1140 -17.82 -78.25 -6.79
C ASP A 1140 -16.99 -78.05 -5.52
N VAL A 1141 -17.05 -79.02 -4.60
CA VAL A 1141 -16.20 -79.05 -3.40
C VAL A 1141 -15.06 -80.05 -3.62
N THR A 1142 -13.83 -79.56 -3.73
CA THR A 1142 -12.65 -80.36 -4.09
C THR A 1142 -11.70 -80.60 -2.93
#